data_AF-A0A484ZI16-F1
#
_entry.id   AF-A0A484ZI16-F1
#
_cell.length_a   1.000
_cell.length_b   1.000
_cell.length_c   1.000
_cell.angle_alpha   90.00
_cell.angle_beta   90.00
_cell.angle_gamma   90.00
#
_symmetry.space_group_name_H-M   'P 1'
#
loop_
_entity.id
_entity.type
_entity.pdbx_description
1 polymer ?
#
loop_
_entity_poly.entity_id
_entity_poly.type
_entity_poly.pdbx_seq_one_letter_code
_entity_poly.pdbx_strand_id
1 'polypeptide(L)'
;MNSNVSVNQAASNRKNLVIDGGGFTLSTGVFSFVFSGQTNASWGGAGSFTLSNMAALTSSLAAGNTVVSMLGNTSSVDIVIDNIGSVTDSMLAVLGNIGAGGTPNLNSQLILGNFTQPISLTFGTNHQLAQASNIKFTGHFDLTATTGAFPAVFWTNSANANSLMHFGSTADVSITTPLFTNGSGGNGFYQYTLEDGAKFALNSGQNIFGSDNNGAQIGTYNSVTGFGSGAVLQLAAQNGGAYATGNGISNVGGGNTGGIGNGITQTGDVIYNLAAGSILNLTAGTGILATKTGATNNSGIYISSGAAINAGTAGISASHAGNGNILLENKAAGIITAVTGMSAINTGTATIKVANKGIINSTSAGISVASTSTQTVNVDNSSGTISASAGTGINVLTNALLNLVGGTINVTNAANGLTFAGTNNHSLADLIINLGGTGLAFSKAANANLALSHVTLNTANGTALNTLAGLTFASSANGRNTINITGSGTGIATTNVALSALNPTALDINVSGAGTGINVSGGGVDFSGANLNINVTNTGGTGLQVTDGAVTTTTIGTNTRINATGATAINFTGTAAKILNNNGTLSGTVNFAGAAGHTINNNGILNGSLITGSGNDTLTLGSTSQSNGVINLGDGNNNVAIQSGAQVSSITTGVGDDIFTINNMTVGSTYLGSLNAGSGDNTLNFNNSTNSLAAATTLQGFSNINLIGSLITLVSGGNVSGGIINIDDSSQLLFGSTFNNTLNASLGHVAGGDGSAIVNNGANVSLNQANAFAGNWQINQGGTLTASNSNQLGTTSITLNGTLNLNGMLTSNNALTGNGTLNVDTANNTFNFGGNTGTAFAGTVDMSNSNFVLNGNNTSALHNALFIASAGTSVGVDSGNQAIGDFTLNGGIVGFIDGSLISTDTLAVTDNSTIRVDPTLSTGGNLLDEDTGTAAQLISSSNTLSAAELAQLTLQDISGNSLGNGTLQNVIQGSNTVAQALYNYALSGNGGGLSVTTQLTQLALASGQSLTLTSVGAVNSDNTLSAKLTAAGNLIIGANNGTLTLSNSANDYTGSTSVNGGILNLGEQQCAGSDIGIKYGSRNQYQYQWPQPDGGGTDQRRYRNAGQRWCVDQRFAYQRQYS
;
A
#
# COMPACT_ATOMS: atom_id res chain seq x y z
N MET A 1 51.96 85.74 12.87
CA MET A 1 51.37 87.10 12.72
C MET A 1 52.14 88.05 13.62
N ASN A 2 52.15 89.35 13.33
CA ASN A 2 52.85 90.36 14.13
C ASN A 2 51.90 91.32 14.89
N SER A 3 50.59 91.22 14.64
CA SER A 3 49.51 91.93 15.34
C SER A 3 48.19 91.18 15.16
N ASN A 4 47.16 91.51 15.96
CA ASN A 4 45.79 91.07 15.69
C ASN A 4 45.32 91.57 14.31
N VAL A 5 44.51 90.77 13.63
CA VAL A 5 43.93 91.10 12.32
C VAL A 5 42.44 91.32 12.49
N SER A 6 41.98 92.58 12.45
CA SER A 6 40.54 92.88 12.42
C SER A 6 39.93 92.51 11.07
N VAL A 7 38.92 91.63 11.07
CA VAL A 7 38.24 91.17 9.85
C VAL A 7 36.94 91.96 9.64
N ASN A 8 36.93 92.85 8.64
CA ASN A 8 35.82 93.77 8.33
C ASN A 8 35.07 93.38 7.04
N GLN A 9 34.63 92.13 6.95
CA GLN A 9 33.98 91.59 5.75
C GLN A 9 32.57 92.14 5.51
N ALA A 10 31.81 92.47 6.57
CA ALA A 10 30.46 93.03 6.46
C ALA A 10 30.46 94.43 5.85
N ALA A 11 31.33 95.31 6.36
CA ALA A 11 31.54 96.65 5.84
C ALA A 11 32.04 96.64 4.38
N SER A 12 32.80 95.60 4.01
CA SER A 12 33.34 95.41 2.65
C SER A 12 32.39 94.66 1.71
N ASN A 13 31.18 94.29 2.17
CA ASN A 13 30.21 93.45 1.46
C ASN A 13 30.81 92.16 0.86
N ARG A 14 31.75 91.51 1.56
CA ARG A 14 32.34 90.22 1.16
C ARG A 14 31.69 89.12 1.99
N LYS A 15 30.64 88.49 1.45
CA LYS A 15 29.87 87.47 2.19
C LYS A 15 30.74 86.28 2.61
N ASN A 16 31.53 85.73 1.69
CA ASN A 16 32.35 84.55 1.91
C ASN A 16 33.82 84.90 1.68
N LEU A 17 34.65 84.78 2.72
CA LEU A 17 36.09 85.01 2.67
C LEU A 17 36.82 83.69 2.89
N VAL A 18 37.80 83.39 2.04
CA VAL A 18 38.62 82.18 2.13
C VAL A 18 40.09 82.60 2.19
N ILE A 19 40.80 82.08 3.18
CA ILE A 19 42.26 82.08 3.26
C ILE A 19 42.71 80.67 2.90
N ASP A 20 43.22 80.52 1.69
CA ASP A 20 43.86 79.29 1.22
C ASP A 20 45.34 79.32 1.58
N GLY A 21 45.77 78.32 2.37
CA GLY A 21 47.14 78.16 2.83
C GLY A 21 48.09 77.54 1.80
N GLY A 22 47.61 76.96 0.70
CA GLY A 22 48.44 76.33 -0.34
C GLY A 22 49.40 75.23 0.17
N GLY A 23 49.09 74.61 1.32
CA GLY A 23 49.96 73.64 2.00
C GLY A 23 51.00 74.27 2.95
N PHE A 24 50.97 75.58 3.20
CA PHE A 24 51.85 76.23 4.17
C PHE A 24 51.29 76.19 5.60
N THR A 25 52.16 76.43 6.59
CA THR A 25 51.77 76.61 7.99
C THR A 25 51.32 78.04 8.24
N LEU A 26 50.12 78.22 8.82
CA LEU A 26 49.68 79.49 9.36
C LEU A 26 49.98 79.55 10.86
N SER A 27 50.83 80.49 11.28
CA SER A 27 51.13 80.72 12.70
C SER A 27 50.57 82.07 13.17
N THR A 28 49.66 82.04 14.15
CA THR A 28 49.10 83.27 14.74
C THR A 28 49.90 83.78 15.93
N GLY A 29 50.73 82.92 16.56
CA GLY A 29 51.48 83.29 17.76
C GLY A 29 50.55 83.66 18.91
N VAL A 30 50.75 84.84 19.52
CA VAL A 30 49.86 85.40 20.56
C VAL A 30 48.74 86.29 19.99
N PHE A 31 48.56 86.29 18.67
CA PHE A 31 47.58 87.13 17.97
C PHE A 31 46.43 86.29 17.38
N SER A 32 45.35 86.97 16.97
CA SER A 32 44.13 86.35 16.44
C SER A 32 43.55 87.12 15.25
N PHE A 33 42.74 86.44 14.44
CA PHE A 33 41.74 87.11 13.61
C PHE A 33 40.56 87.55 14.50
N VAL A 34 40.28 88.86 14.53
CA VAL A 34 39.29 89.45 15.43
C VAL A 34 38.08 89.94 14.65
N PHE A 35 36.89 89.46 15.04
CA PHE A 35 35.61 89.83 14.46
C PHE A 35 34.80 90.63 15.49
N SER A 36 34.28 91.80 15.09
CA SER A 36 33.38 92.62 15.92
C SER A 36 32.31 93.26 15.04
N GLY A 37 31.03 93.10 15.40
CA GLY A 37 29.91 93.74 14.70
C GLY A 37 29.74 93.36 13.22
N GLN A 38 30.11 92.14 12.82
CA GLN A 38 30.07 91.73 11.40
C GLN A 38 28.68 91.24 10.97
N THR A 39 27.76 92.14 10.67
CA THR A 39 26.42 91.82 10.14
C THR A 39 26.12 92.62 8.87
N ASN A 40 25.47 91.98 7.90
CA ASN A 40 25.04 92.64 6.68
C ASN A 40 23.71 92.03 6.20
N ALA A 41 22.63 92.82 6.27
CA ALA A 41 21.28 92.37 5.92
C ALA A 41 21.15 91.92 4.45
N SER A 42 21.99 92.42 3.54
CA SER A 42 21.96 92.05 2.12
C SER A 42 22.36 90.60 1.85
N TRP A 43 23.01 89.94 2.82
CA TRP A 43 23.46 88.56 2.67
C TRP A 43 22.34 87.53 2.84
N GLY A 44 21.19 87.94 3.41
CA GLY A 44 20.08 87.03 3.70
C GLY A 44 20.41 85.90 4.68
N GLY A 45 21.49 86.06 5.47
CA GLY A 45 22.02 85.06 6.40
C GLY A 45 23.48 85.32 6.76
N ALA A 46 24.08 84.43 7.54
CA ALA A 46 25.50 84.54 7.93
C ALA A 46 26.43 84.53 6.70
N GLY A 47 27.53 85.27 6.79
CA GLY A 47 28.68 85.12 5.90
C GLY A 47 29.54 83.92 6.30
N SER A 48 30.67 83.70 5.64
CA SER A 48 31.67 82.71 6.05
C SER A 48 33.09 83.28 6.03
N PHE A 49 33.92 82.79 6.95
CA PHE A 49 35.37 82.98 7.00
C PHE A 49 36.03 81.62 7.07
N THR A 50 36.73 81.24 6.00
CA THR A 50 37.30 79.91 5.84
C THR A 50 38.82 79.95 5.92
N LEU A 51 39.41 79.13 6.77
CA LEU A 51 40.83 78.76 6.73
C LEU A 51 40.92 77.38 6.08
N SER A 52 41.59 77.29 4.94
CA SER A 52 41.67 76.05 4.17
C SER A 52 43.07 75.72 3.65
N ASN A 53 43.31 74.44 3.34
CA ASN A 53 44.51 73.93 2.67
C ASN A 53 45.81 74.30 3.40
N MET A 54 45.91 74.04 4.71
CA MET A 54 47.10 74.38 5.51
C MET A 54 47.81 73.12 5.99
N ALA A 55 49.15 73.06 5.89
CA ALA A 55 49.91 71.94 6.46
C ALA A 55 49.82 71.94 8.00
N ALA A 56 49.78 73.11 8.62
CA ALA A 56 49.51 73.24 10.04
C ALA A 56 48.87 74.58 10.37
N LEU A 57 47.99 74.59 11.37
CA LEU A 57 47.45 75.79 11.97
C LEU A 57 47.97 75.89 13.41
N THR A 58 48.88 76.83 13.65
CA THR A 58 49.64 76.92 14.90
C THR A 58 49.39 78.25 15.62
N SER A 59 49.32 78.21 16.95
CA SER A 59 49.19 79.39 17.82
C SER A 59 49.96 79.16 19.12
N SER A 60 50.11 80.21 19.92
CA SER A 60 50.78 80.14 21.22
C SER A 60 50.08 79.15 22.15
N LEU A 61 50.88 78.33 22.83
CA LEU A 61 50.42 77.38 23.85
C LEU A 61 50.07 78.07 25.18
N ALA A 62 50.33 79.37 25.33
CA ALA A 62 49.97 80.09 26.55
C ALA A 62 48.44 80.24 26.67
N ALA A 63 47.94 80.21 27.90
CA ALA A 63 46.51 80.22 28.21
C ALA A 63 45.77 81.41 27.55
N GLY A 64 44.60 81.14 26.98
CA GLY A 64 43.71 82.16 26.40
C GLY A 64 44.03 82.60 24.97
N ASN A 65 45.06 82.03 24.31
CA ASN A 65 45.35 82.34 22.92
C ASN A 65 44.45 81.56 21.95
N THR A 66 43.95 82.28 20.95
CA THR A 66 43.01 81.77 19.95
C THR A 66 43.44 82.14 18.53
N VAL A 67 43.19 81.27 17.55
CA VAL A 67 43.36 81.60 16.13
C VAL A 67 42.27 82.59 15.67
N VAL A 68 41.02 82.34 16.04
CA VAL A 68 39.86 83.17 15.68
C VAL A 68 39.11 83.63 16.93
N SER A 69 38.98 84.94 17.12
CA SER A 69 38.26 85.54 18.24
C SER A 69 37.11 86.41 17.73
N MET A 70 35.87 86.04 18.06
CA MET A 70 34.69 86.82 17.74
C MET A 70 34.12 87.47 19.00
N LEU A 71 34.23 88.79 19.11
CA LEU A 71 33.84 89.52 20.30
C LEU A 71 32.34 89.88 20.27
N GLY A 72 31.65 89.61 21.37
CA GLY A 72 30.22 89.91 21.52
C GLY A 72 29.27 89.01 20.73
N ASN A 73 28.00 89.42 20.64
CA ASN A 73 26.90 88.60 20.10
C ASN A 73 26.35 89.09 18.76
N THR A 74 26.91 90.16 18.19
CA THR A 74 26.31 90.81 17.02
C THR A 74 26.77 90.19 15.71
N SER A 75 28.03 89.79 15.56
CA SER A 75 28.57 89.22 14.31
C SER A 75 27.79 87.99 13.82
N SER A 76 27.57 87.88 12.51
CA SER A 76 26.92 86.74 11.85
C SER A 76 27.81 86.24 10.70
N VAL A 77 28.85 85.49 11.07
CA VAL A 77 29.88 84.96 10.16
C VAL A 77 30.30 83.57 10.64
N ASP A 78 30.10 82.56 9.81
CA ASP A 78 30.52 81.20 10.13
C ASP A 78 32.02 81.04 10.00
N ILE A 79 32.65 80.43 10.99
CA ILE A 79 34.09 80.15 10.99
C ILE A 79 34.29 78.73 10.48
N VAL A 80 34.91 78.58 9.31
CA VAL A 80 35.14 77.29 8.65
C VAL A 80 36.62 76.96 8.72
N ILE A 81 36.95 75.77 9.22
CA ILE A 81 38.31 75.23 9.26
C ILE A 81 38.31 73.91 8.51
N ASP A 82 38.94 73.85 7.34
CA ASP A 82 38.84 72.72 6.43
C ASP A 82 40.18 72.40 5.75
N ASN A 83 40.41 71.14 5.40
CA ASN A 83 41.66 70.63 4.83
C ASN A 83 42.93 71.09 5.60
N ILE A 84 42.98 70.80 6.90
CA ILE A 84 44.11 71.14 7.80
C ILE A 84 44.95 69.89 8.10
N GLY A 85 46.28 70.01 8.07
CA GLY A 85 47.20 68.94 8.48
C GLY A 85 47.22 68.70 9.98
N SER A 86 47.89 69.57 10.74
CA SER A 86 47.98 69.49 12.21
C SER A 86 47.58 70.79 12.91
N VAL A 87 47.21 70.70 14.19
CA VAL A 87 46.96 71.86 15.07
C VAL A 87 47.77 71.76 16.36
N THR A 88 48.11 72.90 16.96
CA THR A 88 48.69 72.97 18.32
C THR A 88 47.60 72.97 19.38
N ASP A 89 47.94 72.77 20.67
CA ASP A 89 46.99 72.76 21.80
C ASP A 89 46.18 74.06 21.97
N SER A 90 46.50 75.13 21.24
CA SER A 90 45.79 76.41 21.18
C SER A 90 44.29 76.33 20.85
N MET A 91 43.50 77.33 21.27
CA MET A 91 42.09 77.42 20.88
C MET A 91 41.97 77.77 19.40
N LEU A 92 41.18 77.01 18.64
CA LEU A 92 40.91 77.30 17.23
C LEU A 92 39.95 78.47 17.07
N ALA A 93 38.91 78.52 17.90
CA ALA A 93 37.90 79.56 17.81
C ALA A 93 37.22 79.87 19.15
N VAL A 94 36.93 81.15 19.36
CA VAL A 94 36.06 81.67 20.42
C VAL A 94 34.93 82.46 19.77
N LEU A 95 33.71 81.96 19.88
CA LEU A 95 32.50 82.59 19.34
C LEU A 95 31.72 83.27 20.47
N GLY A 96 32.01 84.55 20.71
CA GLY A 96 31.49 85.35 21.82
C GLY A 96 32.58 85.74 22.82
N ASN A 97 32.18 86.17 24.01
CA ASN A 97 33.13 86.46 25.08
C ASN A 97 33.56 85.16 25.77
N ILE A 98 34.87 84.95 25.92
CA ILE A 98 35.44 83.79 26.62
C ILE A 98 34.98 83.78 28.09
N GLY A 99 34.63 82.62 28.64
CA GLY A 99 34.26 82.47 30.06
C GLY A 99 32.80 82.07 30.32
N ALA A 100 32.52 81.54 31.52
CA ALA A 100 31.25 80.91 31.91
C ALA A 100 30.04 81.87 31.97
N GLY A 101 30.28 83.19 32.03
CA GLY A 101 29.26 84.24 31.97
C GLY A 101 29.44 85.20 30.79
N GLY A 102 30.30 84.86 29.83
CA GLY A 102 30.51 85.67 28.64
C GLY A 102 29.29 85.62 27.71
N THR A 103 28.99 86.72 27.02
CA THR A 103 27.90 86.76 26.03
C THR A 103 28.22 85.83 24.85
N PRO A 104 27.39 84.80 24.56
CA PRO A 104 27.61 83.90 23.43
C PRO A 104 27.30 84.58 22.10
N ASN A 105 27.96 84.15 21.02
CA ASN A 105 27.53 84.47 19.66
C ASN A 105 26.65 83.34 19.11
N LEU A 106 25.37 83.63 18.87
CA LEU A 106 24.38 82.67 18.36
C LEU A 106 24.07 82.82 16.87
N ASN A 107 24.62 83.87 16.24
CA ASN A 107 24.37 84.19 14.84
C ASN A 107 25.44 83.59 13.90
N SER A 108 26.37 82.83 14.46
CA SER A 108 27.54 82.24 13.79
C SER A 108 27.75 80.82 14.28
N GLN A 109 28.31 79.96 13.42
CA GLN A 109 28.72 78.59 13.77
C GLN A 109 30.21 78.36 13.53
N LEU A 110 30.78 77.42 14.28
CA LEU A 110 32.09 76.83 14.01
C LEU A 110 31.90 75.58 13.15
N ILE A 111 32.43 75.57 11.94
CA ILE A 111 32.40 74.41 11.03
C ILE A 111 33.81 73.79 10.97
N LEU A 112 33.90 72.51 11.33
CA LEU A 112 35.11 71.69 11.24
C LEU A 112 34.95 70.72 10.05
N GLY A 113 35.73 70.95 9.01
CA GLY A 113 35.81 70.13 7.80
C GLY A 113 36.82 68.99 7.93
N ASN A 114 37.59 68.74 6.88
CA ASN A 114 38.58 67.67 6.83
C ASN A 114 39.88 68.05 7.56
N PHE A 115 40.34 67.17 8.43
CA PHE A 115 41.69 67.18 8.98
C PHE A 115 42.43 65.97 8.40
N THR A 116 43.56 66.24 7.73
CA THR A 116 44.26 65.25 6.90
C THR A 116 45.20 64.35 7.71
N GLN A 117 45.42 64.65 8.98
CA GLN A 117 46.19 63.83 9.91
C GLN A 117 45.47 63.74 11.27
N PRO A 118 45.62 62.64 12.03
CA PRO A 118 45.13 62.54 13.39
C PRO A 118 45.74 63.61 14.31
N ILE A 119 44.90 64.18 15.17
CA ILE A 119 45.28 65.25 16.09
C ILE A 119 45.47 64.66 17.49
N SER A 120 46.57 65.01 18.17
CA SER A 120 46.80 64.66 19.57
C SER A 120 47.05 65.92 20.38
N LEU A 121 46.21 66.18 21.39
CA LEU A 121 46.23 67.40 22.20
C LEU A 121 46.27 67.11 23.69
N THR A 122 46.99 67.95 24.43
CA THR A 122 47.04 67.90 25.90
C THR A 122 46.68 69.27 26.47
N PHE A 123 45.40 69.43 26.77
CA PHE A 123 44.88 70.69 27.30
C PHE A 123 45.29 70.90 28.76
N GLY A 124 45.90 72.04 29.06
CA GLY A 124 46.13 72.50 30.43
C GLY A 124 44.85 72.97 31.12
N THR A 125 44.95 73.40 32.38
CA THR A 125 43.81 74.00 33.11
C THR A 125 43.29 75.23 32.39
N ASN A 126 41.97 75.36 32.22
CA ASN A 126 41.30 76.45 31.52
C ASN A 126 41.60 76.55 30.00
N HIS A 127 41.86 75.41 29.35
CA HIS A 127 42.10 75.33 27.91
C HIS A 127 41.23 74.28 27.20
N GLN A 128 40.79 74.58 25.97
CA GLN A 128 39.89 73.77 25.14
C GLN A 128 40.21 73.97 23.65
N LEU A 129 39.68 73.11 22.78
CA LEU A 129 39.83 73.28 21.34
C LEU A 129 39.01 74.48 20.83
N ALA A 130 37.78 74.64 21.32
CA ALA A 130 36.94 75.78 20.96
C ALA A 130 35.88 76.11 22.01
N GLN A 131 35.53 77.40 22.11
CA GLN A 131 34.33 77.86 22.81
C GLN A 131 33.30 78.33 21.78
N ALA A 132 32.25 77.54 21.55
CA ALA A 132 31.22 77.81 20.54
C ALA A 132 29.89 77.13 20.91
N SER A 133 28.78 77.85 20.72
CA SER A 133 27.44 77.30 20.99
C SER A 133 26.92 76.43 19.85
N ASN A 134 27.21 76.77 18.58
CA ASN A 134 26.84 75.97 17.42
C ASN A 134 28.11 75.46 16.72
N ILE A 135 28.30 74.13 16.76
CA ILE A 135 29.47 73.45 16.19
C ILE A 135 28.98 72.43 15.17
N LYS A 136 29.52 72.48 13.96
CA LYS A 136 29.19 71.57 12.87
C LYS A 136 30.41 70.82 12.35
N PHE A 137 30.31 69.51 12.20
CA PHE A 137 31.30 68.67 11.51
C PHE A 137 30.81 68.33 10.10
N THR A 138 31.69 68.44 9.09
CA THR A 138 31.35 68.16 7.69
C THR A 138 32.33 67.23 6.97
N GLY A 139 33.41 66.79 7.62
CA GLY A 139 34.44 65.94 7.01
C GLY A 139 35.12 65.02 8.03
N HIS A 140 36.31 64.54 7.68
CA HIS A 140 37.11 63.66 8.52
C HIS A 140 37.76 64.43 9.68
N PHE A 141 37.59 63.96 10.92
CA PHE A 141 38.15 64.60 12.12
C PHE A 141 38.53 63.57 13.19
N ASP A 142 39.82 63.29 13.33
CA ASP A 142 40.35 62.35 14.32
C ASP A 142 41.10 63.10 15.44
N LEU A 143 40.64 63.00 16.69
CA LEU A 143 41.22 63.68 17.84
C LEU A 143 41.43 62.74 19.02
N THR A 144 42.65 62.73 19.56
CA THR A 144 42.95 62.24 20.90
C THR A 144 43.27 63.43 21.79
N ALA A 145 42.49 63.66 22.83
CA ALA A 145 42.68 64.76 23.76
C ALA A 145 42.77 64.29 25.20
N THR A 146 43.72 64.79 25.96
CA THR A 146 43.70 64.74 27.42
C THR A 146 43.27 66.10 27.96
N THR A 147 42.17 66.16 28.70
CA THR A 147 41.65 67.40 29.29
C THR A 147 42.05 67.51 30.76
N GLY A 148 42.51 68.71 31.20
CA GLY A 148 42.73 69.04 32.60
C GLY A 148 41.43 69.26 33.40
N ALA A 149 41.54 69.84 34.60
CA ALA A 149 40.38 70.20 35.42
C ALA A 149 39.66 71.43 34.83
N PHE A 150 38.68 71.20 33.94
CA PHE A 150 37.87 72.20 33.24
C PHE A 150 38.70 73.11 32.31
N PRO A 151 38.24 73.39 31.07
CA PRO A 151 37.08 72.90 30.30
C PRO A 151 37.31 71.58 29.54
N ALA A 152 36.29 71.12 28.83
CA ALA A 152 36.32 69.96 27.91
C ALA A 152 36.91 70.32 26.54
N VAL A 153 36.95 69.38 25.59
CA VAL A 153 37.36 69.67 24.19
C VAL A 153 36.54 70.82 23.60
N PHE A 154 35.23 70.80 23.78
CA PHE A 154 34.31 71.85 23.34
C PHE A 154 33.53 72.43 24.51
N TRP A 155 33.38 73.76 24.52
CA TRP A 155 32.67 74.47 25.58
C TRP A 155 31.64 75.45 25.04
N THR A 156 30.45 75.46 25.64
CA THR A 156 29.42 76.48 25.38
C THR A 156 29.21 77.35 26.61
N ASN A 157 29.15 78.66 26.39
CA ASN A 157 28.74 79.67 27.38
C ASN A 157 27.26 80.09 27.21
N SER A 158 26.51 79.41 26.34
CA SER A 158 25.09 79.68 26.11
C SER A 158 24.19 78.74 26.91
N ALA A 159 22.89 79.04 26.90
CA ALA A 159 21.87 78.15 27.40
C ALA A 159 21.73 76.89 26.51
N ASN A 160 21.22 75.84 27.13
CA ASN A 160 20.86 74.54 26.53
C ASN A 160 20.15 74.66 25.17
N ALA A 161 19.19 75.58 25.07
CA ALA A 161 18.37 75.78 23.89
C ALA A 161 19.15 76.20 22.63
N ASN A 162 20.32 76.81 22.83
CA ASN A 162 21.12 77.37 21.73
C ASN A 162 22.46 76.66 21.54
N SER A 163 22.68 75.56 22.27
CA SER A 163 23.92 74.80 22.23
C SER A 163 23.73 73.53 21.40
N LEU A 164 24.27 73.49 20.18
CA LEU A 164 24.08 72.43 19.19
C LEU A 164 25.43 71.91 18.71
N MET A 165 25.53 70.58 18.66
CA MET A 165 26.59 69.87 17.98
C MET A 165 25.97 69.06 16.83
N HIS A 166 26.29 69.47 15.61
CA HIS A 166 25.73 68.94 14.37
C HIS A 166 26.79 68.16 13.58
N PHE A 167 26.51 66.91 13.27
CA PHE A 167 27.31 66.09 12.36
C PHE A 167 26.56 65.99 11.04
N GLY A 168 27.12 66.61 9.99
CA GLY A 168 26.57 66.52 8.65
C GLY A 168 26.73 65.13 8.04
N SER A 169 25.98 64.86 6.96
CA SER A 169 25.95 63.56 6.27
C SER A 169 27.29 63.02 5.78
N THR A 170 28.31 63.87 5.64
CA THR A 170 29.68 63.50 5.23
C THR A 170 30.69 63.50 6.39
N ALA A 171 30.25 63.75 7.62
CA ALA A 171 31.12 63.76 8.79
C ALA A 171 31.67 62.35 9.08
N ASP A 172 32.98 62.25 9.32
CA ASP A 172 33.66 61.02 9.73
C ASP A 172 34.58 61.33 10.91
N VAL A 173 34.01 61.33 12.11
CA VAL A 173 34.60 61.92 13.32
C VAL A 173 34.96 60.83 14.33
N SER A 174 36.19 60.82 14.82
CA SER A 174 36.65 59.90 15.87
C SER A 174 37.34 60.67 16.99
N ILE A 175 36.84 60.55 18.22
CA ILE A 175 37.34 61.34 19.35
C ILE A 175 37.59 60.45 20.57
N THR A 176 38.80 60.53 21.12
CA THR A 176 39.18 59.92 22.38
C THR A 176 39.50 61.00 23.41
N THR A 177 38.73 61.10 24.49
CA THR A 177 38.90 62.15 25.51
C THR A 177 38.24 61.83 26.85
N PRO A 178 38.78 62.22 28.01
CA PRO A 178 38.07 62.10 29.28
C PRO A 178 36.74 62.85 29.30
N LEU A 179 36.72 64.07 28.73
CA LEU A 179 35.57 64.96 28.70
C LEU A 179 35.44 65.61 27.32
N PHE A 180 34.34 65.35 26.63
CA PHE A 180 34.13 65.80 25.25
C PHE A 180 33.50 67.20 25.18
N THR A 181 32.40 67.40 25.91
CA THR A 181 31.69 68.68 25.95
C THR A 181 31.45 69.17 27.36
N ASN A 182 31.33 70.49 27.50
CA ASN A 182 30.96 71.15 28.74
C ASN A 182 30.06 72.35 28.44
N GLY A 183 29.23 72.75 29.40
CA GLY A 183 28.35 73.93 29.29
C GLY A 183 28.67 75.04 30.29
N SER A 184 27.79 76.05 30.34
CA SER A 184 27.94 77.18 31.28
C SER A 184 27.75 76.76 32.75
N GLY A 185 27.05 75.63 33.00
CA GLY A 185 26.79 75.09 34.34
C GLY A 185 27.30 73.66 34.60
N GLY A 186 28.11 73.07 33.72
CA GLY A 186 28.67 71.71 33.89
C GLY A 186 28.48 70.78 32.68
N ASN A 187 28.54 69.46 32.90
CA ASN A 187 28.39 68.45 31.83
C ASN A 187 26.93 68.38 31.32
N GLY A 188 26.73 68.07 30.03
CA GLY A 188 25.40 67.73 29.49
C GLY A 188 24.57 68.85 28.85
N PHE A 189 25.21 69.85 28.24
CA PHE A 189 24.54 71.08 27.78
C PHE A 189 24.32 71.19 26.25
N TYR A 190 24.90 70.31 25.44
CA TYR A 190 24.69 70.33 23.99
C TYR A 190 23.52 69.42 23.58
N GLN A 191 22.82 69.88 22.54
CA GLN A 191 21.96 69.09 21.68
C GLN A 191 22.83 68.40 20.64
N TYR A 192 22.52 67.16 20.28
CA TYR A 192 23.29 66.41 19.28
C TYR A 192 22.41 66.04 18.10
N THR A 193 22.82 66.40 16.89
CA THR A 193 22.15 65.99 15.64
C THR A 193 23.15 65.30 14.73
N LEU A 194 22.84 64.07 14.33
CA LEU A 194 23.62 63.33 13.34
C LEU A 194 22.73 63.13 12.11
N GLU A 195 23.16 63.62 10.95
CA GLU A 195 22.46 63.35 9.69
C GLU A 195 22.67 61.91 9.24
N ASP A 196 21.78 61.44 8.37
CA ASP A 196 21.97 60.18 7.65
C ASP A 196 23.31 60.20 6.88
N GLY A 197 24.12 59.15 7.04
CA GLY A 197 25.47 59.05 6.47
C GLY A 197 26.62 59.49 7.39
N ALA A 198 26.32 60.26 8.44
CA ALA A 198 27.34 60.68 9.40
C ALA A 198 27.96 59.49 10.14
N LYS A 199 29.26 59.55 10.43
CA LYS A 199 29.97 58.60 11.31
C LYS A 199 30.58 59.32 12.48
N PHE A 200 30.34 58.79 13.67
CA PHE A 200 30.90 59.32 14.89
C PHE A 200 31.34 58.19 15.83
N ALA A 201 32.62 58.20 16.18
CA ALA A 201 33.21 57.34 17.20
C ALA A 201 33.61 58.19 18.40
N LEU A 202 33.18 57.79 19.59
CA LEU A 202 33.55 58.45 20.84
C LEU A 202 34.06 57.43 21.84
N ASN A 203 35.30 57.62 22.26
CA ASN A 203 35.90 56.93 23.38
C ASN A 203 36.06 57.91 24.56
N SER A 204 35.11 57.90 25.49
CA SER A 204 35.05 58.90 26.57
C SER A 204 34.47 58.37 27.87
N GLY A 205 34.91 58.95 28.99
CA GLY A 205 34.25 58.74 30.30
C GLY A 205 32.89 59.45 30.39
N GLN A 206 32.59 60.38 29.48
CA GLN A 206 31.34 61.12 29.44
C GLN A 206 30.25 60.36 28.66
N ASN A 207 29.02 60.31 29.18
CA ASN A 207 27.91 59.59 28.55
C ASN A 207 27.00 60.55 27.78
N ILE A 208 27.54 61.16 26.72
CA ILE A 208 26.88 62.25 25.98
C ILE A 208 25.66 61.82 25.17
N PHE A 209 25.40 60.54 24.96
CA PHE A 209 24.15 60.09 24.32
C PHE A 209 23.19 59.46 25.32
N GLY A 210 23.60 59.29 26.58
CA GLY A 210 22.80 58.73 27.66
C GLY A 210 22.35 59.80 28.66
N SER A 211 23.08 59.96 29.76
CA SER A 211 22.72 60.89 30.85
C SER A 211 23.12 62.34 30.59
N ASP A 212 24.17 62.56 29.79
CA ASP A 212 24.86 63.86 29.67
C ASP A 212 24.53 64.56 28.34
N ASN A 213 23.25 64.67 27.97
CA ASN A 213 22.78 65.44 26.81
C ASN A 213 21.56 66.31 27.09
N ASN A 214 21.39 67.34 26.27
CA ASN A 214 20.17 68.14 26.20
C ASN A 214 19.31 67.74 24.98
N GLY A 215 19.31 66.46 24.64
CA GLY A 215 18.60 65.88 23.51
C GLY A 215 19.53 65.39 22.42
N ALA A 216 19.11 64.30 21.77
CA ALA A 216 19.82 63.74 20.64
C ALA A 216 18.84 63.31 19.54
N GLN A 217 19.17 63.60 18.29
CA GLN A 217 18.51 63.05 17.11
C GLN A 217 19.58 62.39 16.23
N ILE A 218 19.40 61.11 15.94
CA ILE A 218 20.37 60.31 15.18
C ILE A 218 19.68 59.84 13.90
N GLY A 219 20.17 60.28 12.75
CA GLY A 219 19.57 60.05 11.45
C GLY A 219 18.17 60.67 11.31
N THR A 220 17.42 60.15 10.34
CA THR A 220 16.07 60.65 10.04
C THR A 220 14.99 59.56 10.08
N TYR A 221 13.76 60.00 10.35
CA TYR A 221 12.52 59.24 10.16
C TYR A 221 11.44 60.17 9.59
N ASN A 222 10.69 59.68 8.61
CA ASN A 222 9.55 60.37 8.01
C ASN A 222 8.35 59.41 8.00
N SER A 223 7.16 59.90 8.36
CA SER A 223 5.96 59.07 8.46
C SER A 223 5.47 58.47 7.13
N VAL A 224 5.90 59.03 5.99
CA VAL A 224 5.56 58.58 4.64
C VAL A 224 6.64 57.69 4.07
N THR A 225 7.92 58.09 4.18
CA THR A 225 9.03 57.38 3.53
C THR A 225 9.79 56.41 4.46
N GLY A 226 9.49 56.41 5.77
CA GLY A 226 10.15 55.55 6.76
C GLY A 226 11.48 56.10 7.26
N PHE A 227 12.35 55.20 7.75
CA PHE A 227 13.71 55.52 8.20
C PHE A 227 14.64 55.83 7.02
N GLY A 228 15.50 56.84 7.17
CA GLY A 228 16.62 57.10 6.26
C GLY A 228 17.76 56.07 6.41
N SER A 229 18.93 56.33 5.80
CA SER A 229 20.07 55.40 5.87
C SER A 229 20.67 55.27 7.28
N GLY A 230 20.47 56.27 8.15
CA GLY A 230 20.97 56.31 9.52
C GLY A 230 22.41 56.78 9.62
N ALA A 231 22.88 56.97 10.86
CA ALA A 231 24.25 57.36 11.17
C ALA A 231 25.02 56.22 11.85
N VAL A 232 26.33 56.15 11.62
CA VAL A 232 27.20 55.18 12.31
C VAL A 232 27.65 55.78 13.64
N LEU A 233 27.36 55.09 14.75
CA LEU A 233 27.77 55.52 16.08
C LEU A 233 28.53 54.42 16.81
N GLN A 234 29.76 54.71 17.26
CA GLN A 234 30.59 53.77 18.02
C GLN A 234 30.95 54.39 19.37
N LEU A 235 30.45 53.80 20.47
CA LEU A 235 30.62 54.35 21.82
C LEU A 235 31.47 53.42 22.69
N ALA A 236 32.56 53.95 23.25
CA ALA A 236 33.45 53.29 24.19
C ALA A 236 33.72 54.14 25.44
N ALA A 237 34.08 53.48 26.53
CA ALA A 237 34.58 54.09 27.75
C ALA A 237 36.11 54.20 27.68
N GLN A 238 36.66 55.33 28.10
CA GLN A 238 38.07 55.69 27.92
C GLN A 238 39.09 54.61 28.35
N ASN A 239 38.80 53.89 29.44
CA ASN A 239 39.69 52.86 30.01
C ASN A 239 39.40 51.43 29.52
N GLY A 240 38.37 51.24 28.69
CA GLY A 240 38.17 50.00 27.95
C GLY A 240 39.08 50.03 26.73
N GLY A 241 39.75 48.92 26.41
CA GLY A 241 40.32 48.75 25.06
C GLY A 241 39.23 48.98 23.99
N ALA A 242 39.62 49.15 22.72
CA ALA A 242 38.72 49.53 21.62
C ALA A 242 37.34 48.84 21.72
N TYR A 243 36.32 49.63 22.11
CA TYR A 243 34.90 49.26 22.19
C TYR A 243 34.53 48.04 23.08
N ALA A 244 35.36 47.69 24.06
CA ALA A 244 35.10 46.56 24.97
C ALA A 244 34.12 46.87 26.11
N THR A 245 34.00 48.14 26.51
CA THR A 245 32.99 48.68 27.44
C THR A 245 32.65 50.11 26.98
N GLY A 246 31.41 50.56 27.14
CA GLY A 246 30.94 51.80 26.53
C GLY A 246 29.62 52.34 27.09
N ASN A 247 29.04 53.26 26.33
CA ASN A 247 27.85 54.03 26.70
C ASN A 247 26.63 53.66 25.84
N GLY A 248 25.43 54.00 26.32
CA GLY A 248 24.16 53.77 25.63
C GLY A 248 23.50 55.06 25.20
N ILE A 249 22.38 54.92 24.51
CA ILE A 249 21.58 56.04 23.99
C ILE A 249 20.32 56.16 24.83
N SER A 250 19.98 57.37 25.28
CA SER A 250 18.80 57.63 26.09
C SER A 250 18.23 59.02 25.89
N ASN A 251 16.89 59.12 25.81
CA ASN A 251 16.18 60.40 25.84
C ASN A 251 15.87 60.87 27.29
N VAL A 252 16.34 60.12 28.29
CA VAL A 252 16.15 60.40 29.73
C VAL A 252 17.19 61.39 30.26
N GLY A 253 18.25 61.70 29.50
CA GLY A 253 19.34 62.61 29.89
C GLY A 253 18.99 64.10 29.96
N GLY A 254 19.68 64.83 30.85
CA GLY A 254 19.83 66.30 30.91
C GLY A 254 18.60 67.20 30.87
N GLY A 255 17.42 66.76 31.33
CA GLY A 255 16.22 67.60 31.50
C GLY A 255 15.54 68.04 30.20
N ASN A 256 16.28 68.13 29.09
CA ASN A 256 15.84 68.44 27.72
C ASN A 256 15.06 69.77 27.55
N THR A 257 14.76 70.50 28.62
CA THR A 257 13.87 71.67 28.60
C THR A 257 14.49 72.79 27.77
N GLY A 258 13.87 73.11 26.65
CA GLY A 258 14.37 74.08 25.67
C GLY A 258 15.34 73.52 24.63
N GLY A 259 15.72 72.22 24.68
CA GLY A 259 16.55 71.55 23.67
C GLY A 259 15.79 71.03 22.45
N ILE A 260 16.17 69.84 21.94
CA ILE A 260 15.54 69.19 20.77
C ILE A 260 14.04 68.90 21.01
N GLY A 261 13.57 68.89 22.26
CA GLY A 261 12.16 68.68 22.56
C GLY A 261 11.77 67.21 22.71
N ASN A 262 12.73 66.28 22.66
CA ASN A 262 12.47 64.84 22.67
C ASN A 262 12.64 64.15 24.03
N GLY A 263 12.75 64.95 25.10
CA GLY A 263 12.75 64.45 26.47
C GLY A 263 11.44 63.77 26.88
N ILE A 264 11.44 63.21 28.09
CA ILE A 264 10.39 62.29 28.61
C ILE A 264 8.99 62.91 28.64
N THR A 265 8.86 64.19 29.01
CA THR A 265 7.56 64.90 29.16
C THR A 265 7.24 65.81 27.98
N GLN A 266 8.10 65.84 26.95
CA GLN A 266 8.04 66.82 25.88
C GLN A 266 7.38 66.27 24.61
N THR A 267 7.06 67.16 23.68
CA THR A 267 6.21 66.90 22.51
C THR A 267 6.96 66.58 21.21
N GLY A 268 8.30 66.58 21.22
CA GLY A 268 9.11 66.20 20.06
C GLY A 268 9.37 64.69 20.00
N ASP A 269 9.48 64.14 18.79
CA ASP A 269 9.70 62.70 18.57
C ASP A 269 11.10 62.24 19.01
N VAL A 270 11.20 61.01 19.51
CA VAL A 270 12.50 60.35 19.72
C VAL A 270 12.88 59.64 18.43
N ILE A 271 13.98 60.06 17.78
CA ILE A 271 14.45 59.48 16.52
C ILE A 271 15.89 59.00 16.70
N TYR A 272 16.07 57.68 16.74
CA TYR A 272 17.37 57.01 16.78
C TYR A 272 17.49 56.01 15.64
N ASN A 273 18.09 56.44 14.52
CA ASN A 273 18.32 55.65 13.33
C ASN A 273 19.82 55.37 13.13
N LEU A 274 20.27 54.22 13.63
CA LEU A 274 21.66 53.77 13.56
C LEU A 274 21.89 52.93 12.29
N ALA A 275 22.96 53.23 11.57
CA ALA A 275 23.43 52.47 10.42
C ALA A 275 24.28 51.26 10.83
N ALA A 276 24.53 50.36 9.88
CA ALA A 276 25.45 49.24 10.04
C ALA A 276 26.87 49.72 10.40
N GLY A 277 27.55 49.00 11.28
CA GLY A 277 28.87 49.38 11.81
C GLY A 277 28.81 50.20 13.10
N SER A 278 27.62 50.56 13.57
CA SER A 278 27.43 51.12 14.91
C SER A 278 27.70 50.07 16.00
N ILE A 279 28.25 50.50 17.14
CA ILE A 279 28.64 49.62 18.25
C ILE A 279 28.21 50.25 19.58
N LEU A 280 27.40 49.53 20.34
CA LEU A 280 26.98 49.87 21.71
C LEU A 280 27.29 48.70 22.63
N ASN A 281 28.23 48.85 23.56
CA ASN A 281 28.66 47.77 24.45
C ASN A 281 28.53 48.17 25.93
N LEU A 282 27.39 47.87 26.53
CA LEU A 282 27.07 48.17 27.92
C LEU A 282 26.96 46.89 28.74
N THR A 283 27.97 46.58 29.53
CA THR A 283 27.95 45.41 30.41
C THR A 283 26.91 45.51 31.53
N ALA A 284 26.43 46.72 31.85
CA ALA A 284 25.31 46.97 32.75
C ALA A 284 24.37 48.02 32.12
N GLY A 285 23.07 47.72 32.03
CA GLY A 285 22.04 48.65 31.55
C GLY A 285 21.53 48.39 30.13
N THR A 286 20.78 49.36 29.62
CA THR A 286 20.04 49.27 28.34
C THR A 286 20.82 49.94 27.22
N GLY A 287 20.94 49.28 26.06
CA GLY A 287 21.65 49.83 24.89
C GLY A 287 21.00 51.11 24.36
N ILE A 288 19.71 51.05 24.03
CA ILE A 288 18.90 52.19 23.62
C ILE A 288 17.64 52.26 24.50
N LEU A 289 17.49 53.34 25.27
CA LEU A 289 16.35 53.58 26.16
C LEU A 289 15.55 54.80 25.69
N ALA A 290 14.27 54.62 25.38
CA ALA A 290 13.37 55.71 25.06
C ALA A 290 12.11 55.67 25.92
N THR A 291 11.80 56.77 26.60
CA THR A 291 10.61 56.89 27.45
C THR A 291 9.85 58.16 27.14
N LYS A 292 8.52 58.04 27.03
CA LYS A 292 7.60 59.17 26.93
C LYS A 292 6.46 59.02 27.93
N THR A 293 6.11 60.12 28.60
CA THR A 293 5.08 60.17 29.64
C THR A 293 4.03 61.24 29.33
N GLY A 294 2.88 61.14 30.00
CA GLY A 294 1.73 62.04 29.85
C GLY A 294 0.67 61.49 28.91
N ALA A 295 -0.58 61.38 29.39
CA ALA A 295 -1.69 60.77 28.65
C ALA A 295 -2.04 61.50 27.34
N THR A 296 -1.76 62.81 27.27
CA THR A 296 -1.99 63.66 26.09
C THR A 296 -0.74 63.81 25.22
N ASN A 297 0.32 63.03 25.46
CA ASN A 297 1.54 63.14 24.66
C ASN A 297 1.37 62.40 23.32
N ASN A 298 1.46 63.14 22.22
CA ASN A 298 1.33 62.64 20.84
C ASN A 298 2.66 62.35 20.14
N SER A 299 3.80 62.60 20.79
CA SER A 299 5.12 62.36 20.19
C SER A 299 5.43 60.87 20.05
N GLY A 300 6.04 60.46 18.95
CA GLY A 300 6.44 59.08 18.70
C GLY A 300 7.82 58.72 19.23
N ILE A 301 8.08 57.43 19.32
CA ILE A 301 9.38 56.81 19.53
C ILE A 301 9.69 55.98 18.28
N TYR A 302 10.69 56.42 17.51
CA TYR A 302 11.13 55.81 16.26
C TYR A 302 12.60 55.39 16.39
N ILE A 303 12.83 54.10 16.60
CA ILE A 303 14.17 53.54 16.76
C ILE A 303 14.41 52.51 15.66
N SER A 304 15.48 52.67 14.88
CA SER A 304 15.96 51.66 13.94
C SER A 304 17.45 51.48 14.12
N SER A 305 17.91 50.23 14.26
CA SER A 305 19.30 49.96 14.60
C SER A 305 19.92 48.87 13.74
N GLY A 306 21.00 49.23 13.03
CA GLY A 306 21.96 48.29 12.44
C GLY A 306 23.17 48.04 13.34
N ALA A 307 23.10 48.39 14.62
CA ALA A 307 24.22 48.30 15.55
C ALA A 307 24.46 46.87 16.07
N ALA A 308 25.72 46.59 16.40
CA ALA A 308 26.06 45.52 17.34
C ALA A 308 25.82 46.06 18.77
N ILE A 309 24.75 45.58 19.42
CA ILE A 309 24.36 45.97 20.77
C ILE A 309 24.64 44.80 21.72
N ASN A 310 25.53 45.00 22.69
CA ASN A 310 25.70 44.11 23.83
C ASN A 310 25.24 44.85 25.09
N ALA A 311 24.17 44.41 25.74
CA ALA A 311 23.53 45.14 26.83
C ALA A 311 23.18 44.23 28.02
N GLY A 312 23.50 44.66 29.24
CA GLY A 312 23.24 43.88 30.46
C GLY A 312 21.76 43.70 30.81
N THR A 313 20.86 44.59 30.38
CA THR A 313 19.41 44.49 30.66
C THR A 313 18.56 44.38 29.40
N ALA A 314 18.54 45.42 28.56
CA ALA A 314 17.77 45.41 27.32
C ALA A 314 18.57 45.96 26.15
N GLY A 315 18.45 45.37 24.96
CA GLY A 315 19.06 45.93 23.76
C GLY A 315 18.41 47.25 23.37
N ILE A 316 17.12 47.19 23.07
CA ILE A 316 16.26 48.35 22.81
C ILE A 316 15.07 48.30 23.77
N SER A 317 14.79 49.39 24.48
CA SER A 317 13.64 49.49 25.37
C SER A 317 12.90 50.80 25.14
N ALA A 318 11.62 50.69 24.79
CA ALA A 318 10.73 51.82 24.60
C ALA A 318 9.49 51.73 25.48
N SER A 319 9.12 52.85 26.12
CA SER A 319 7.88 52.96 26.92
C SER A 319 7.16 54.26 26.60
N HIS A 320 5.84 54.20 26.38
CA HIS A 320 5.01 55.36 26.06
C HIS A 320 3.70 55.37 26.86
N ALA A 321 3.40 56.46 27.58
CA ALA A 321 2.17 56.59 28.39
C ALA A 321 1.05 57.44 27.76
N GLY A 322 1.30 58.05 26.60
CA GLY A 322 0.32 58.80 25.79
C GLY A 322 -0.19 57.99 24.58
N ASN A 323 -0.38 58.67 23.44
CA ASN A 323 -0.98 58.09 22.22
C ASN A 323 -0.05 58.12 20.97
N GLY A 324 1.19 58.56 21.11
CA GLY A 324 2.20 58.50 20.05
C GLY A 324 2.62 57.09 19.67
N ASN A 325 3.20 56.89 18.48
CA ASN A 325 3.59 55.56 18.00
C ASN A 325 4.90 55.08 18.63
N ILE A 326 5.01 53.79 18.95
CA ILE A 326 6.28 53.11 19.20
C ILE A 326 6.61 52.28 17.96
N LEU A 327 7.68 52.63 17.25
CA LEU A 327 8.24 51.88 16.13
C LEU A 327 9.68 51.50 16.46
N LEU A 328 9.92 50.20 16.63
CA LEU A 328 11.25 49.64 16.88
C LEU A 328 11.68 48.77 15.69
N GLU A 329 12.91 48.91 15.23
CA GLU A 329 13.49 48.07 14.19
C GLU A 329 14.92 47.64 14.56
N ASN A 330 15.17 46.34 14.54
CA ASN A 330 16.52 45.78 14.43
C ASN A 330 16.76 45.47 12.94
N LYS A 331 17.64 46.23 12.28
CA LYS A 331 17.94 46.10 10.84
C LYS A 331 18.65 44.76 10.56
N ALA A 332 18.76 44.39 9.28
CA ALA A 332 19.40 43.15 8.86
C ALA A 332 20.85 42.98 9.36
N ALA A 333 21.61 44.07 9.46
CA ALA A 333 22.97 44.05 10.00
C ALA A 333 23.04 44.10 11.53
N GLY A 334 21.91 44.33 12.21
CA GLY A 334 21.85 44.52 13.65
C GLY A 334 21.96 43.20 14.41
N ILE A 335 22.80 43.20 15.44
CA ILE A 335 23.00 42.05 16.34
C ILE A 335 22.80 42.55 17.76
N ILE A 336 21.77 42.05 18.43
CA ILE A 336 21.45 42.39 19.81
C ILE A 336 21.76 41.19 20.69
N THR A 337 22.62 41.34 21.68
CA THR A 337 22.84 40.37 22.76
C THR A 337 22.49 41.03 24.09
N ALA A 338 21.39 40.61 24.71
CA ALA A 338 20.88 41.23 25.94
C ALA A 338 19.97 40.29 26.74
N VAL A 339 19.70 40.58 28.02
CA VAL A 339 18.72 39.81 28.80
C VAL A 339 17.34 39.85 28.13
N THR A 340 16.90 41.06 27.75
CA THR A 340 15.76 41.29 26.85
C THR A 340 16.24 41.93 25.55
N GLY A 341 15.99 41.33 24.38
CA GLY A 341 16.45 41.90 23.11
C GLY A 341 15.80 43.25 22.81
N MET A 342 14.49 43.24 22.59
CA MET A 342 13.68 44.44 22.39
C MET A 342 12.48 44.46 23.34
N SER A 343 12.16 45.62 23.90
CA SER A 343 10.99 45.82 24.77
C SER A 343 10.17 47.01 24.30
N ALA A 344 8.86 46.83 24.13
CA ALA A 344 7.92 47.89 23.78
C ALA A 344 6.71 47.86 24.73
N ILE A 345 6.54 48.93 25.50
CA ILE A 345 5.51 49.02 26.54
C ILE A 345 4.63 50.24 26.28
N ASN A 346 3.34 50.03 26.11
CA ASN A 346 2.34 51.11 26.11
C ASN A 346 1.59 51.13 27.46
N THR A 347 1.57 52.26 28.15
CA THR A 347 0.74 52.48 29.34
C THR A 347 -0.43 53.44 29.10
N GLY A 348 -0.56 53.99 27.89
CA GLY A 348 -1.69 54.78 27.41
C GLY A 348 -2.40 54.11 26.22
N THR A 349 -2.39 54.76 25.06
CA THR A 349 -3.06 54.31 23.82
C THR A 349 -2.13 54.32 22.60
N ALA A 350 -0.81 54.30 22.83
CA ALA A 350 0.23 54.26 21.80
C ALA A 350 0.15 53.00 20.93
N THR A 351 0.23 53.13 19.61
CA THR A 351 0.36 51.95 18.73
C THR A 351 1.78 51.39 18.79
N ILE A 352 1.93 50.06 18.74
CA ILE A 352 3.25 49.39 18.79
C ILE A 352 3.49 48.63 17.48
N LYS A 353 4.63 48.92 16.85
CA LYS A 353 5.19 48.18 15.72
C LYS A 353 6.64 47.82 16.05
N VAL A 354 6.98 46.54 15.93
CA VAL A 354 8.33 46.02 16.18
C VAL A 354 8.75 45.21 14.96
N ALA A 355 9.93 45.49 14.41
CA ALA A 355 10.53 44.74 13.33
C ALA A 355 11.87 44.16 13.79
N ASN A 356 12.06 42.86 13.59
CA ASN A 356 13.37 42.23 13.71
C ASN A 356 13.76 41.65 12.35
N LYS A 357 14.80 42.22 11.75
CA LYS A 357 15.41 41.74 10.51
C LYS A 357 16.81 41.22 10.73
N GLY A 358 17.39 41.42 11.91
CA GLY A 358 18.73 40.97 12.30
C GLY A 358 18.70 39.81 13.28
N ILE A 359 19.73 39.73 14.13
CA ILE A 359 19.89 38.67 15.14
C ILE A 359 19.63 39.23 16.54
N ILE A 360 18.85 38.51 17.34
CA ILE A 360 18.64 38.78 18.76
C ILE A 360 19.04 37.53 19.56
N ASN A 361 19.98 37.66 20.49
CA ASN A 361 20.35 36.64 21.46
C ASN A 361 19.87 37.08 22.86
N SER A 362 19.09 36.24 23.53
CA SER A 362 18.48 36.58 24.82
C SER A 362 18.49 35.47 25.86
N THR A 363 18.30 35.87 27.13
CA THR A 363 18.21 34.98 28.30
C THR A 363 16.90 35.14 29.09
N SER A 364 16.08 36.15 28.80
CA SER A 364 14.75 36.36 29.40
C SER A 364 13.67 36.51 28.34
N ALA A 365 13.81 37.46 27.41
CA ALA A 365 12.87 37.66 26.31
C ALA A 365 13.60 38.12 25.05
N GLY A 366 13.39 37.50 23.89
CA GLY A 366 13.87 38.07 22.62
C GLY A 366 13.16 39.40 22.33
N ILE A 367 11.83 39.35 22.29
CA ILE A 367 10.97 40.54 22.20
C ILE A 367 9.96 40.50 23.36
N SER A 368 9.75 41.62 24.05
CA SER A 368 8.73 41.78 25.08
C SER A 368 7.77 42.89 24.69
N VAL A 369 6.47 42.60 24.67
CA VAL A 369 5.42 43.58 24.35
C VAL A 369 4.36 43.63 25.43
N ALA A 370 3.93 44.84 25.79
CA ALA A 370 2.92 45.07 26.81
C ALA A 370 2.04 46.27 26.46
N SER A 371 0.78 46.20 26.87
CA SER A 371 -0.14 47.33 26.78
C SER A 371 -1.05 47.39 28.00
N THR A 372 -1.42 48.57 28.49
CA THR A 372 -2.50 48.70 29.49
C THR A 372 -3.88 48.58 28.85
N SER A 373 -4.04 49.07 27.62
CA SER A 373 -5.26 48.97 26.82
C SER A 373 -5.21 47.79 25.84
N THR A 374 -6.35 47.18 25.56
CA THR A 374 -6.40 46.09 24.57
C THR A 374 -6.11 46.62 23.18
N GLN A 375 -4.99 46.21 22.58
CA GLN A 375 -4.60 46.68 21.26
C GLN A 375 -3.80 45.63 20.48
N THR A 376 -3.84 45.74 19.15
CA THR A 376 -2.95 44.94 18.29
C THR A 376 -1.52 45.47 18.34
N VAL A 377 -0.57 44.57 18.55
CA VAL A 377 0.86 44.82 18.48
C VAL A 377 1.43 44.06 17.30
N ASN A 378 1.90 44.78 16.29
CA ASN A 378 2.45 44.17 15.08
C ASN A 378 3.94 43.88 15.29
N VAL A 379 4.31 42.61 15.16
CA VAL A 379 5.71 42.17 15.18
C VAL A 379 6.03 41.54 13.83
N ASP A 380 6.98 42.13 13.10
CA ASP A 380 7.50 41.58 11.84
C ASP A 380 8.91 41.02 12.07
N ASN A 381 9.03 39.71 12.08
CA ASN A 381 10.28 39.00 12.23
C ASN A 381 10.73 38.32 10.92
N SER A 382 10.12 38.63 9.76
CA SER A 382 10.28 37.88 8.49
C SER A 382 11.69 37.65 7.96
N SER A 383 12.68 38.42 8.41
CA SER A 383 14.10 38.20 8.07
C SER A 383 14.98 38.07 9.30
N GLY A 384 14.38 38.08 10.49
CA GLY A 384 15.05 38.07 11.76
C GLY A 384 15.18 36.68 12.36
N THR A 385 16.22 36.53 13.18
CA THR A 385 16.41 35.38 14.06
C THR A 385 16.39 35.84 15.51
N ILE A 386 15.60 35.16 16.32
CA ILE A 386 15.59 35.30 17.77
C ILE A 386 16.12 34.00 18.37
N SER A 387 17.15 34.07 19.20
CA SER A 387 17.77 32.94 19.89
C SER A 387 17.66 33.15 21.40
N ALA A 388 16.70 32.48 22.03
CA ALA A 388 16.46 32.54 23.47
C ALA A 388 17.06 31.30 24.16
N SER A 389 18.07 31.52 25.00
CA SER A 389 18.77 30.45 25.73
C SER A 389 18.11 30.09 27.08
N ALA A 390 17.27 30.99 27.58
CA ALA A 390 16.39 30.85 28.75
C ALA A 390 15.18 31.79 28.55
N GLY A 391 14.16 31.69 29.41
CA GLY A 391 12.99 32.58 29.34
C GLY A 391 12.08 32.30 28.14
N THR A 392 11.91 33.27 27.23
CA THR A 392 11.03 33.15 26.06
C THR A 392 11.57 33.86 24.81
N GLY A 393 11.23 33.36 23.62
CA GLY A 393 11.51 34.06 22.36
C GLY A 393 10.72 35.37 22.28
N ILE A 394 9.40 35.30 22.49
CA ILE A 394 8.52 36.48 22.54
C ILE A 394 7.62 36.43 23.78
N ASN A 395 7.70 37.47 24.61
CA ASN A 395 6.86 37.63 25.80
C ASN A 395 5.72 38.61 25.51
N VAL A 396 4.48 38.13 25.57
CA VAL A 396 3.27 38.93 25.37
C VAL A 396 2.57 39.12 26.72
N LEU A 397 2.70 40.32 27.27
CA LEU A 397 2.09 40.69 28.55
C LEU A 397 0.61 41.08 28.36
N THR A 398 -0.13 41.24 29.47
CA THR A 398 -1.58 41.43 29.50
C THR A 398 -2.04 42.55 28.54
N ASN A 399 -3.19 42.36 27.89
CA ASN A 399 -3.85 43.27 26.92
C ASN A 399 -3.14 43.52 25.58
N ALA A 400 -1.88 43.10 25.38
CA ALA A 400 -1.27 43.11 24.05
C ALA A 400 -1.83 41.97 23.17
N LEU A 401 -2.38 42.29 22.00
CA LEU A 401 -2.84 41.32 20.99
C LEU A 401 -1.75 41.16 19.93
N LEU A 402 -0.91 40.15 20.08
CA LEU A 402 0.16 39.87 19.11
C LEU A 402 -0.39 39.54 17.71
N ASN A 403 0.08 40.29 16.71
CA ASN A 403 0.04 39.95 15.30
C ASN A 403 1.48 39.78 14.81
N LEU A 404 1.94 38.53 14.74
CA LEU A 404 3.31 38.17 14.39
C LEU A 404 3.38 37.62 12.97
N VAL A 405 4.35 38.11 12.19
CA VAL A 405 4.67 37.56 10.86
C VAL A 405 6.16 37.24 10.78
N GLY A 406 6.46 36.02 10.35
CA GLY A 406 7.76 35.69 9.78
C GLY A 406 8.87 35.29 10.76
N GLY A 407 9.93 34.71 10.18
CA GLY A 407 11.24 34.57 10.81
C GLY A 407 11.46 33.31 11.64
N THR A 408 12.63 33.24 12.26
CA THR A 408 13.06 32.07 13.05
C THR A 408 13.17 32.42 14.52
N ILE A 409 12.61 31.58 15.39
CA ILE A 409 12.78 31.62 16.84
C ILE A 409 13.44 30.32 17.27
N ASN A 410 14.69 30.39 17.70
CA ASN A 410 15.46 29.29 18.29
C ASN A 410 15.34 29.36 19.80
N VAL A 411 14.94 28.25 20.42
CA VAL A 411 14.88 28.14 21.88
C VAL A 411 15.65 26.92 22.36
N THR A 412 16.45 27.07 23.41
CA THR A 412 17.23 25.99 24.01
C THR A 412 16.94 25.86 25.50
N ASN A 413 17.42 24.79 26.14
CA ASN A 413 17.18 24.53 27.56
C ASN A 413 15.66 24.55 27.88
N ALA A 414 15.25 25.27 28.93
CA ALA A 414 13.85 25.42 29.33
C ALA A 414 13.16 26.65 28.71
N ALA A 415 13.75 27.30 27.70
CA ALA A 415 13.16 28.49 27.08
C ALA A 415 11.93 28.16 26.23
N ASN A 416 10.88 28.97 26.36
CA ASN A 416 9.65 28.84 25.56
C ASN A 416 9.76 29.63 24.25
N GLY A 417 9.08 29.19 23.19
CA GLY A 417 8.97 29.96 21.94
C GLY A 417 8.27 31.30 22.17
N LEU A 418 7.01 31.23 22.59
CA LEU A 418 6.20 32.41 22.94
C LEU A 418 5.48 32.19 24.27
N THR A 419 5.40 33.25 25.07
CA THR A 419 4.66 33.26 26.34
C THR A 419 3.53 34.29 26.27
N PHE A 420 2.33 33.90 26.70
CA PHE A 420 1.15 34.77 26.72
C PHE A 420 0.58 34.86 28.13
N ALA A 421 0.57 36.08 28.71
CA ALA A 421 -0.01 36.33 30.02
C ALA A 421 -1.53 36.57 29.98
N GLY A 422 -2.07 37.03 28.83
CA GLY A 422 -3.50 37.29 28.64
C GLY A 422 -4.29 36.10 28.08
N THR A 423 -5.60 36.29 27.90
CA THR A 423 -6.54 35.28 27.35
C THR A 423 -7.23 35.74 26.07
N ASN A 424 -6.54 36.53 25.25
CA ASN A 424 -7.12 37.13 24.05
C ASN A 424 -6.75 36.34 22.78
N ASN A 425 -7.16 36.86 21.62
CA ASN A 425 -6.87 36.27 20.32
C ASN A 425 -5.57 36.85 19.73
N HIS A 426 -4.74 35.96 19.18
CA HIS A 426 -3.44 36.25 18.61
C HIS A 426 -3.31 35.61 17.22
N SER A 427 -2.57 36.26 16.32
CA SER A 427 -2.31 35.78 14.96
C SER A 427 -0.81 35.56 14.78
N LEU A 428 -0.42 34.34 14.40
CA LEU A 428 0.96 33.95 14.12
C LEU A 428 1.05 33.41 12.70
N ALA A 429 1.84 34.07 11.84
CA ALA A 429 2.00 33.69 10.44
C ALA A 429 3.47 33.50 10.06
N ASP A 430 3.74 32.56 9.15
CA ASP A 430 5.04 32.39 8.46
C ASP A 430 6.26 32.21 9.40
N LEU A 431 6.03 31.56 10.54
CA LEU A 431 7.01 31.46 11.63
C LEU A 431 7.67 30.08 11.65
N ILE A 432 8.98 30.05 11.91
CA ILE A 432 9.71 28.83 12.26
C ILE A 432 10.09 28.90 13.75
N ILE A 433 9.67 27.92 14.55
CA ILE A 433 10.10 27.76 15.95
C ILE A 433 10.93 26.48 16.08
N ASN A 434 12.19 26.62 16.46
CA ASN A 434 13.11 25.52 16.71
C ASN A 434 13.21 25.24 18.22
N LEU A 435 12.63 24.12 18.66
CA LEU A 435 12.62 23.64 20.04
C LEU A 435 13.84 22.74 20.29
N GLY A 436 14.97 23.36 20.63
CA GLY A 436 16.24 22.69 20.93
C GLY A 436 16.35 22.17 22.36
N GLY A 437 15.32 22.31 23.19
CA GLY A 437 15.33 21.92 24.61
C GLY A 437 13.98 21.38 25.10
N THR A 438 13.69 21.56 26.39
CA THR A 438 12.47 21.08 27.06
C THR A 438 11.38 22.13 27.19
N GLY A 439 11.62 23.37 26.73
CA GLY A 439 10.62 24.42 26.75
C GLY A 439 9.47 24.20 25.75
N LEU A 440 8.40 24.97 25.90
CA LEU A 440 7.17 24.85 25.11
C LEU A 440 7.21 25.78 23.89
N ALA A 441 6.62 25.38 22.76
CA ALA A 441 6.36 26.32 21.67
C ALA A 441 5.52 27.51 22.14
N PHE A 442 4.48 27.23 22.94
CA PHE A 442 3.55 28.21 23.47
C PHE A 442 3.29 27.96 24.97
N SER A 443 3.70 28.89 25.82
CA SER A 443 3.35 28.92 27.24
C SER A 443 2.18 29.88 27.46
N LYS A 444 0.97 29.37 27.68
CA LYS A 444 -0.25 30.18 27.70
C LYS A 444 -1.37 29.55 28.54
N ALA A 445 -2.35 30.36 28.96
CA ALA A 445 -3.61 29.87 29.51
C ALA A 445 -4.49 29.22 28.42
N ALA A 446 -5.45 28.38 28.83
CA ALA A 446 -6.34 27.67 27.90
C ALA A 446 -7.16 28.63 27.00
N ASN A 447 -7.60 29.76 27.56
CA ASN A 447 -8.45 30.73 26.86
C ASN A 447 -7.67 31.71 25.96
N ALA A 448 -6.34 31.64 25.94
CA ALA A 448 -5.54 32.39 24.97
C ALA A 448 -5.62 31.68 23.61
N ASN A 449 -6.18 32.35 22.60
CA ASN A 449 -6.44 31.75 21.29
C ASN A 449 -5.37 32.16 20.28
N LEU A 450 -4.76 31.18 19.61
CA LEU A 450 -3.68 31.38 18.65
C LEU A 450 -4.13 30.84 17.29
N ALA A 451 -4.30 31.72 16.32
CA ALA A 451 -4.46 31.35 14.92
C ALA A 451 -3.07 31.15 14.31
N LEU A 452 -2.77 29.91 13.91
CA LEU A 452 -1.51 29.51 13.29
C LEU A 452 -1.70 29.38 11.78
N SER A 453 -0.94 30.17 11.01
CA SER A 453 -0.99 30.19 9.55
C SER A 453 0.41 30.00 8.98
N HIS A 454 0.68 28.83 8.38
CA HIS A 454 2.02 28.47 7.90
C HIS A 454 3.11 28.58 9.00
N VAL A 455 2.80 28.07 10.20
CA VAL A 455 3.76 27.95 11.30
C VAL A 455 4.43 26.58 11.25
N THR A 456 5.76 26.57 11.34
CA THR A 456 6.59 25.37 11.44
C THR A 456 7.16 25.22 12.85
N LEU A 457 6.89 24.08 13.49
CA LEU A 457 7.45 23.73 14.79
C LEU A 457 8.44 22.57 14.62
N ASN A 458 9.71 22.79 14.95
CA ASN A 458 10.74 21.76 14.86
C ASN A 458 11.12 21.29 16.26
N THR A 459 11.08 19.99 16.52
CA THR A 459 11.55 19.36 17.78
C THR A 459 12.45 18.18 17.49
N ALA A 460 13.51 18.00 18.29
CA ALA A 460 14.35 16.81 18.23
C ALA A 460 13.92 15.78 19.28
N ASN A 461 13.99 16.16 20.56
CA ASN A 461 13.78 15.24 21.70
C ASN A 461 12.66 15.68 22.65
N GLY A 462 12.10 16.87 22.47
CA GLY A 462 11.02 17.41 23.28
C GLY A 462 9.64 17.18 22.68
N THR A 463 8.62 17.73 23.34
CA THR A 463 7.24 17.74 22.84
C THR A 463 6.94 19.08 22.19
N ALA A 464 6.53 19.12 20.92
CA ALA A 464 6.24 20.39 20.25
C ALA A 464 4.96 21.05 20.79
N LEU A 465 3.90 20.27 20.97
CA LEU A 465 2.62 20.70 21.57
C LEU A 465 2.16 19.71 22.63
N ASN A 466 2.05 20.17 23.89
CA ASN A 466 1.50 19.38 25.00
C ASN A 466 0.02 19.71 25.31
N THR A 467 -0.56 20.65 24.58
CA THR A 467 -1.96 21.05 24.66
C THR A 467 -2.40 21.64 23.32
N LEU A 468 -3.66 21.38 22.97
CA LEU A 468 -4.31 21.96 21.78
C LEU A 468 -5.36 23.02 22.13
N ALA A 469 -5.63 23.22 23.43
CA ALA A 469 -6.61 24.20 23.88
C ALA A 469 -6.27 25.59 23.33
N GLY A 470 -7.24 26.28 22.71
CA GLY A 470 -7.04 27.61 22.13
C GLY A 470 -6.09 27.65 20.92
N LEU A 471 -5.78 26.53 20.27
CA LEU A 471 -5.02 26.53 19.01
C LEU A 471 -5.96 26.34 17.82
N THR A 472 -5.77 27.13 16.77
CA THR A 472 -6.47 26.97 15.50
C THR A 472 -5.46 26.90 14.37
N PHE A 473 -5.40 25.77 13.68
CA PHE A 473 -4.59 25.59 12.47
C PHE A 473 -5.37 26.11 11.25
N ALA A 474 -5.04 27.33 10.84
CA ALA A 474 -5.69 28.02 9.73
C ALA A 474 -4.98 27.72 8.40
N SER A 475 -5.73 27.85 7.29
CA SER A 475 -5.17 27.78 5.94
C SER A 475 -4.34 29.03 5.65
N SER A 476 -3.27 28.84 4.86
CA SER A 476 -2.41 29.93 4.39
C SER A 476 -2.17 29.77 2.90
N ALA A 477 -1.97 30.90 2.21
CA ALA A 477 -1.45 30.90 0.84
C ALA A 477 -0.01 30.37 0.77
N ASN A 478 0.74 30.47 1.88
CA ASN A 478 2.14 30.07 1.95
C ASN A 478 2.34 28.59 2.30
N GLY A 479 1.27 27.84 2.59
CA GLY A 479 1.33 26.40 2.86
C GLY A 479 0.57 25.97 4.13
N ARG A 480 0.75 24.71 4.52
CA ARG A 480 0.13 24.13 5.71
C ARG A 480 0.98 24.39 6.94
N ASN A 481 0.38 24.33 8.12
CA ASN A 481 1.14 24.30 9.37
C ASN A 481 1.90 22.98 9.45
N THR A 482 3.13 23.00 9.95
CA THR A 482 4.02 21.84 9.94
C THR A 482 4.61 21.58 11.33
N ILE A 483 4.63 20.32 11.76
CA ILE A 483 5.41 19.90 12.93
C ILE A 483 6.45 18.88 12.47
N ASN A 484 7.74 19.16 12.66
CA ASN A 484 8.82 18.25 12.32
C ASN A 484 9.47 17.66 13.58
N ILE A 485 9.60 16.34 13.60
CA ILE A 485 10.20 15.55 14.68
C ILE A 485 11.43 14.83 14.12
N THR A 486 12.62 15.31 14.47
CA THR A 486 13.89 14.82 13.88
C THR A 486 14.65 13.83 14.76
N GLY A 487 14.33 13.74 16.06
CA GLY A 487 14.93 12.82 17.02
C GLY A 487 13.88 11.90 17.66
N SER A 488 14.00 11.63 18.96
CA SER A 488 13.08 10.77 19.71
C SER A 488 11.90 11.53 20.35
N GLY A 489 11.68 12.79 19.96
CA GLY A 489 10.66 13.66 20.53
C GLY A 489 9.23 13.28 20.13
N THR A 490 8.28 14.14 20.52
CA THR A 490 6.86 13.98 20.18
C THR A 490 6.32 15.25 19.51
N GLY A 491 5.55 15.11 18.43
CA GLY A 491 4.89 16.26 17.80
C GLY A 491 3.79 16.82 18.70
N ILE A 492 2.75 16.02 18.94
CA ILE A 492 1.61 16.38 19.80
C ILE A 492 1.47 15.33 20.90
N ALA A 493 1.44 15.75 22.16
CA ALA A 493 1.12 14.87 23.29
C ALA A 493 -0.05 15.45 24.09
N THR A 494 -1.24 14.84 24.00
CA THR A 494 -2.43 15.39 24.66
C THR A 494 -3.49 14.32 24.98
N THR A 495 -4.59 14.71 25.59
CA THR A 495 -5.71 13.80 25.87
C THR A 495 -6.54 13.57 24.61
N ASN A 496 -7.18 12.41 24.52
CA ASN A 496 -8.07 12.07 23.42
C ASN A 496 -9.20 13.11 23.24
N VAL A 497 -9.76 13.67 24.30
CA VAL A 497 -10.81 14.70 24.20
C VAL A 497 -10.33 15.95 23.46
N ALA A 498 -9.13 16.44 23.80
CA ALA A 498 -8.55 17.60 23.14
C ALA A 498 -8.19 17.31 21.68
N LEU A 499 -7.73 16.10 21.41
CA LEU A 499 -7.32 15.67 20.08
C LEU A 499 -8.50 15.35 19.15
N SER A 500 -9.60 14.79 19.66
CA SER A 500 -10.83 14.58 18.87
C SER A 500 -11.51 15.90 18.49
N ALA A 501 -11.27 16.97 19.26
CA ALA A 501 -11.69 18.32 18.90
C ALA A 501 -10.76 18.98 17.86
N LEU A 502 -9.63 18.35 17.51
CA LEU A 502 -8.72 18.85 16.47
C LEU A 502 -9.38 18.69 15.10
N ASN A 503 -9.85 19.80 14.56
CA ASN A 503 -10.24 19.92 13.16
C ASN A 503 -9.27 20.90 12.48
N PRO A 504 -8.09 20.44 12.04
CA PRO A 504 -7.14 21.30 11.37
C PRO A 504 -7.60 21.50 9.93
N THR A 505 -7.69 22.74 9.48
CA THR A 505 -7.90 23.00 8.04
C THR A 505 -6.67 22.56 7.23
N ALA A 506 -5.48 22.66 7.83
CA ALA A 506 -4.18 22.41 7.23
C ALA A 506 -3.09 22.14 8.29
N LEU A 507 -2.82 20.86 8.60
CA LEU A 507 -1.72 20.43 9.46
C LEU A 507 -1.00 19.21 8.87
N ASP A 508 0.32 19.31 8.77
CA ASP A 508 1.22 18.21 8.43
C ASP A 508 2.17 17.93 9.60
N ILE A 509 2.41 16.64 9.87
CA ILE A 509 3.33 16.19 10.91
C ILE A 509 4.36 15.27 10.24
N ASN A 510 5.64 15.63 10.31
CA ASN A 510 6.72 14.86 9.71
C ASN A 510 7.61 14.28 10.80
N VAL A 511 7.75 12.95 10.83
CA VAL A 511 8.57 12.20 11.76
C VAL A 511 9.74 11.58 10.98
N SER A 512 10.91 12.22 11.05
CA SER A 512 12.15 11.76 10.41
C SER A 512 13.16 11.14 11.37
N GLY A 513 12.92 11.25 12.68
CA GLY A 513 13.62 10.50 13.74
C GLY A 513 12.81 9.33 14.29
N ALA A 514 13.31 8.66 15.33
CA ALA A 514 12.65 7.55 16.02
C ALA A 514 11.55 8.00 17.02
N GLY A 515 11.00 9.20 16.82
CA GLY A 515 10.00 9.80 17.68
C GLY A 515 8.56 9.43 17.32
N THR A 516 7.61 10.15 17.92
CA THR A 516 6.18 9.93 17.72
C THR A 516 5.52 11.19 17.16
N GLY A 517 4.72 11.06 16.10
CA GLY A 517 3.96 12.17 15.54
C GLY A 517 2.93 12.70 16.54
N ILE A 518 2.01 11.82 16.96
CA ILE A 518 0.98 12.11 17.96
C ILE A 518 0.97 11.01 19.03
N ASN A 519 1.05 11.40 20.30
CA ASN A 519 0.89 10.52 21.46
C ASN A 519 -0.39 10.91 22.22
N VAL A 520 -1.29 9.94 22.41
CA VAL A 520 -2.62 10.17 22.96
C VAL A 520 -2.76 9.48 24.31
N SER A 521 -3.18 10.24 25.32
CA SER A 521 -3.62 9.71 26.61
C SER A 521 -5.15 9.68 26.72
N GLY A 522 -5.69 8.77 27.52
CA GLY A 522 -7.14 8.68 27.77
C GLY A 522 -7.93 7.80 26.78
N GLY A 523 -7.25 7.13 25.84
CA GLY A 523 -7.85 6.15 24.95
C GLY A 523 -7.91 6.59 23.49
N GLY A 524 -8.84 6.00 22.73
CA GLY A 524 -9.03 6.23 21.30
C GLY A 524 -9.50 7.64 20.94
N VAL A 525 -9.26 8.02 19.68
CA VAL A 525 -9.44 9.37 19.13
C VAL A 525 -10.38 9.40 17.94
N ASP A 526 -11.06 10.52 17.71
CA ASP A 526 -11.90 10.71 16.53
C ASP A 526 -11.30 11.73 15.56
N PHE A 527 -10.79 11.26 14.43
CA PHE A 527 -10.30 12.07 13.31
C PHE A 527 -11.28 12.08 12.12
N SER A 528 -12.56 11.75 12.31
CA SER A 528 -13.56 11.72 11.24
C SER A 528 -13.62 13.04 10.44
N GLY A 529 -13.47 14.18 11.12
CA GLY A 529 -13.46 15.51 10.50
C GLY A 529 -12.08 16.11 10.21
N ALA A 530 -10.98 15.42 10.54
CA ALA A 530 -9.64 16.00 10.47
C ALA A 530 -9.01 15.92 9.07
N ASN A 531 -8.45 17.04 8.58
CA ASN A 531 -7.58 17.09 7.41
C ASN A 531 -6.12 17.07 7.87
N LEU A 532 -5.61 15.88 8.17
CA LEU A 532 -4.34 15.64 8.83
C LEU A 532 -3.45 14.73 7.98
N ASN A 533 -2.22 15.15 7.71
CA ASN A 533 -1.20 14.27 7.12
C ASN A 533 -0.09 14.01 8.14
N ILE A 534 0.21 12.75 8.41
CA ILE A 534 1.34 12.33 9.22
C ILE A 534 2.29 11.53 8.32
N ASN A 535 3.48 12.04 8.06
CA ASN A 535 4.51 11.38 7.26
C ASN A 535 5.62 10.87 8.19
N VAL A 536 5.87 9.57 8.19
CA VAL A 536 6.93 8.94 8.97
C VAL A 536 7.92 8.31 7.99
N THR A 537 9.14 8.81 7.99
CA THR A 537 10.21 8.35 7.08
C THR A 537 11.28 7.51 7.77
N ASN A 538 11.32 7.53 9.10
CA ASN A 538 12.22 6.72 9.89
C ASN A 538 11.55 5.39 10.29
N THR A 539 12.25 4.27 10.12
CA THR A 539 11.72 2.94 10.46
C THR A 539 11.42 2.76 11.95
N GLY A 540 12.09 3.51 12.83
CA GLY A 540 11.81 3.54 14.26
C GLY A 540 10.73 4.54 14.68
N GLY A 541 10.19 5.33 13.75
CA GLY A 541 9.18 6.34 14.03
C GLY A 541 7.77 5.75 14.17
N THR A 542 6.92 6.45 14.91
CA THR A 542 5.49 6.13 15.06
C THR A 542 4.63 7.31 14.63
N GLY A 543 3.63 7.09 13.78
CA GLY A 543 2.69 8.14 13.36
C GLY A 543 1.75 8.55 14.50
N LEU A 544 0.94 7.60 14.96
CA LEU A 544 -0.03 7.77 16.03
C LEU A 544 0.17 6.70 17.11
N GLN A 545 0.36 7.10 18.36
CA GLN A 545 0.39 6.21 19.53
C GLN A 545 -0.85 6.44 20.39
N VAL A 546 -1.55 5.37 20.73
CA VAL A 546 -2.79 5.41 21.54
C VAL A 546 -2.59 4.52 22.77
N THR A 547 -2.72 5.09 23.97
CA THR A 547 -2.68 4.31 25.22
C THR A 547 -4.07 3.83 25.65
N ASP A 548 -4.12 2.99 26.68
CA ASP A 548 -5.39 2.67 27.36
C ASP A 548 -6.09 3.91 27.91
N GLY A 549 -7.42 3.82 28.01
CA GLY A 549 -8.29 4.81 28.64
C GLY A 549 -9.76 4.50 28.45
N ALA A 550 -10.63 5.43 28.85
CA ALA A 550 -12.08 5.21 28.91
C ALA A 550 -12.73 5.08 27.52
N VAL A 551 -12.16 5.74 26.50
CA VAL A 551 -12.62 5.63 25.11
C VAL A 551 -11.78 4.56 24.41
N THR A 552 -12.42 3.58 23.80
CA THR A 552 -11.71 2.47 23.12
C THR A 552 -11.65 2.64 21.61
N THR A 553 -12.46 3.54 21.05
CA THR A 553 -12.60 3.75 19.60
C THR A 553 -11.64 4.80 19.07
N THR A 554 -10.85 4.41 18.08
CA THR A 554 -10.07 5.29 17.21
C THR A 554 -10.68 5.31 15.82
N THR A 555 -11.09 6.48 15.33
CA THR A 555 -11.64 6.67 13.99
C THR A 555 -10.65 7.49 13.15
N ILE A 556 -10.24 6.96 12.00
CA ILE A 556 -9.42 7.67 11.01
C ILE A 556 -10.34 8.13 9.89
N GLY A 557 -10.52 9.44 9.73
CA GLY A 557 -11.38 10.03 8.71
C GLY A 557 -10.83 9.92 7.29
N THR A 558 -11.68 10.14 6.30
CA THR A 558 -11.34 10.06 4.86
C THR A 558 -10.23 11.02 4.42
N ASN A 559 -10.12 12.16 5.09
CA ASN A 559 -9.10 13.19 4.85
C ASN A 559 -7.85 13.02 5.73
N THR A 560 -7.81 11.98 6.58
CA THR A 560 -6.63 11.69 7.40
C THR A 560 -5.75 10.66 6.69
N ARG A 561 -4.48 11.02 6.53
CA ARG A 561 -3.45 10.19 5.90
C ARG A 561 -2.30 9.99 6.88
N ILE A 562 -2.01 8.74 7.24
CA ILE A 562 -0.81 8.37 8.01
C ILE A 562 0.08 7.55 7.08
N ASN A 563 1.12 8.17 6.53
CA ASN A 563 2.08 7.55 5.65
C ASN A 563 3.35 7.19 6.40
N ALA A 564 3.48 5.93 6.82
CA ALA A 564 4.59 5.39 7.60
C ALA A 564 5.15 4.11 6.96
N THR A 565 5.37 4.12 5.63
CA THR A 565 5.87 2.94 4.90
C THR A 565 7.21 2.47 5.48
N GLY A 566 7.27 1.21 5.94
CA GLY A 566 8.45 0.65 6.63
C GLY A 566 8.60 1.06 8.11
N ALA A 567 7.60 1.74 8.67
CA ALA A 567 7.54 2.21 10.06
C ALA A 567 6.17 1.89 10.69
N THR A 568 5.89 2.43 11.88
CA THR A 568 4.60 2.21 12.57
C THR A 568 3.63 3.35 12.25
N ALA A 569 2.53 3.05 11.57
CA ALA A 569 1.46 4.01 11.31
C ALA A 569 0.68 4.30 12.60
N ILE A 570 0.18 3.24 13.24
CA ILE A 570 -0.55 3.35 14.50
C ILE A 570 -0.05 2.29 15.47
N ASN A 571 0.26 2.70 16.70
CA ASN A 571 0.61 1.81 17.79
C ASN A 571 -0.41 1.93 18.92
N PHE A 572 -1.29 0.94 19.06
CA PHE A 572 -2.16 0.81 20.23
C PHE A 572 -1.39 0.09 21.34
N THR A 573 -1.13 0.80 22.43
CA THR A 573 -0.43 0.29 23.61
C THR A 573 -1.41 0.00 24.74
N GLY A 574 -0.99 -0.81 25.72
CA GLY A 574 -1.81 -1.22 26.85
C GLY A 574 -2.38 -2.63 26.69
N THR A 575 -3.42 -2.95 27.46
CA THR A 575 -4.01 -4.30 27.51
C THR A 575 -5.52 -4.32 27.28
N ALA A 576 -6.18 -3.17 27.19
CA ALA A 576 -7.63 -3.12 26.99
C ALA A 576 -8.01 -3.31 25.51
N ALA A 577 -9.22 -3.83 25.27
CA ALA A 577 -9.83 -3.91 23.95
C ALA A 577 -9.83 -2.55 23.23
N LYS A 578 -9.71 -2.57 21.91
CA LYS A 578 -9.62 -1.38 21.05
C LYS A 578 -10.52 -1.54 19.84
N ILE A 579 -11.06 -0.43 19.36
CA ILE A 579 -11.83 -0.37 18.11
C ILE A 579 -11.10 0.56 17.15
N LEU A 580 -10.77 0.10 15.94
CA LEU A 580 -10.23 0.92 14.86
C LEU A 580 -11.27 1.03 13.74
N ASN A 581 -11.75 2.24 13.47
CA ASN A 581 -12.56 2.56 12.30
C ASN A 581 -11.67 3.29 11.28
N ASN A 582 -11.11 2.59 10.31
CA ASN A 582 -10.30 3.19 9.26
C ASN A 582 -11.15 3.55 8.04
N ASN A 583 -11.42 4.84 7.84
CA ASN A 583 -12.01 5.37 6.61
C ASN A 583 -10.98 6.17 5.78
N GLY A 584 -9.76 6.34 6.28
CA GLY A 584 -8.70 7.15 5.68
C GLY A 584 -7.67 6.31 4.92
N THR A 585 -6.40 6.73 4.98
CA THR A 585 -5.29 5.96 4.42
C THR A 585 -4.21 5.77 5.48
N LEU A 586 -3.91 4.50 5.76
CA LEU A 586 -2.82 4.07 6.64
C LEU A 586 -1.79 3.35 5.77
N SER A 587 -0.55 3.80 5.79
CA SER A 587 0.59 3.08 5.18
C SER A 587 1.60 2.79 6.27
N GLY A 588 2.13 1.57 6.34
CA GLY A 588 2.93 1.12 7.49
C GLY A 588 2.17 0.22 8.46
N THR A 589 2.85 -0.20 9.53
CA THR A 589 2.30 -1.18 10.49
C THR A 589 1.26 -0.54 11.41
N VAL A 590 0.13 -1.20 11.58
CA VAL A 590 -0.86 -0.94 12.62
C VAL A 590 -0.76 -2.08 13.64
N ASN A 591 -0.33 -1.76 14.85
CA ASN A 591 -0.03 -2.73 15.90
C ASN A 591 -1.01 -2.57 17.08
N PHE A 592 -1.56 -3.69 17.54
CA PHE A 592 -2.34 -3.77 18.76
C PHE A 592 -1.58 -4.58 19.81
N ALA A 593 -1.25 -3.95 20.93
CA ALA A 593 -0.66 -4.61 22.08
C ALA A 593 -1.75 -5.23 22.99
N GLY A 594 -1.35 -6.25 23.74
CA GLY A 594 -2.21 -6.95 24.68
C GLY A 594 -2.86 -8.19 24.08
N ALA A 595 -3.81 -8.75 24.83
CA ALA A 595 -4.48 -10.02 24.53
C ALA A 595 -6.02 -9.88 24.60
N ALA A 596 -6.53 -8.67 24.48
CA ALA A 596 -7.97 -8.42 24.47
C ALA A 596 -8.50 -8.55 23.04
N GLY A 597 -9.76 -8.96 22.87
CA GLY A 597 -10.39 -8.93 21.55
C GLY A 597 -10.55 -7.49 21.04
N HIS A 598 -9.99 -7.20 19.88
CA HIS A 598 -10.04 -5.92 19.19
C HIS A 598 -11.06 -5.97 18.05
N THR A 599 -11.60 -4.81 17.68
CA THR A 599 -12.50 -4.66 16.54
C THR A 599 -11.90 -3.74 15.51
N ILE A 600 -11.77 -4.19 14.27
CA ILE A 600 -11.16 -3.45 13.17
C ILE A 600 -12.17 -3.37 12.04
N ASN A 601 -12.59 -2.15 11.71
CA ASN A 601 -13.45 -1.84 10.58
C ASN A 601 -12.62 -1.05 9.56
N ASN A 602 -12.24 -1.68 8.46
CA ASN A 602 -11.47 -1.04 7.39
C ASN A 602 -12.38 -0.76 6.18
N ASN A 603 -12.71 0.52 5.97
CA ASN A 603 -13.44 1.02 4.78
C ASN A 603 -12.54 1.86 3.86
N GLY A 604 -11.34 2.22 4.32
CA GLY A 604 -10.34 2.99 3.58
C GLY A 604 -9.21 2.13 3.04
N ILE A 605 -8.00 2.71 3.04
CA ILE A 605 -6.78 2.07 2.55
C ILE A 605 -5.88 1.69 3.73
N LEU A 606 -5.39 0.45 3.70
CA LEU A 606 -4.39 -0.13 4.59
C LEU A 606 -3.24 -0.71 3.74
N ASN A 607 -2.21 0.11 3.54
CA ASN A 607 -0.96 -0.19 2.82
C ASN A 607 0.15 -0.57 3.82
N GLY A 608 -0.03 -1.66 4.55
CA GLY A 608 0.93 -2.15 5.53
C GLY A 608 0.36 -3.31 6.33
N SER A 609 1.11 -3.78 7.32
CA SER A 609 0.64 -4.89 8.15
C SER A 609 -0.34 -4.42 9.22
N LEU A 610 -1.40 -5.18 9.45
CA LEU A 610 -2.23 -5.10 10.65
C LEU A 610 -1.83 -6.28 11.53
N ILE A 611 -1.45 -6.04 12.77
CA ILE A 611 -1.04 -7.09 13.70
C ILE A 611 -1.80 -6.91 15.01
N THR A 612 -2.52 -7.94 15.42
CA THR A 612 -3.11 -8.05 16.76
C THR A 612 -2.41 -9.16 17.56
N GLY A 613 -2.75 -9.25 18.85
CA GLY A 613 -2.19 -10.24 19.78
C GLY A 613 -3.05 -11.50 19.88
N SER A 614 -2.96 -12.21 21.01
CA SER A 614 -3.83 -13.34 21.32
C SER A 614 -5.17 -12.83 21.85
N GLY A 615 -6.25 -12.82 21.07
CA GLY A 615 -7.56 -12.33 21.48
C GLY A 615 -8.63 -12.69 20.45
N ASN A 616 -9.91 -12.66 20.84
CA ASN A 616 -10.99 -12.89 19.87
C ASN A 616 -11.23 -11.61 19.08
N ASP A 617 -10.51 -11.44 17.97
CA ASP A 617 -10.57 -10.23 17.16
C ASP A 617 -11.70 -10.26 16.14
N THR A 618 -12.25 -9.10 15.82
CA THR A 618 -13.25 -8.94 14.75
C THR A 618 -12.69 -8.02 13.68
N LEU A 619 -12.62 -8.50 12.44
CA LEU A 619 -12.20 -7.74 11.27
C LEU A 619 -13.37 -7.60 10.29
N THR A 620 -13.76 -6.38 9.95
CA THR A 620 -14.72 -6.09 8.88
C THR A 620 -14.06 -5.28 7.79
N LEU A 621 -14.04 -5.81 6.57
CA LEU A 621 -13.56 -5.13 5.37
C LEU A 621 -14.77 -4.69 4.53
N GLY A 622 -15.01 -3.37 4.50
CA GLY A 622 -16.10 -2.77 3.71
C GLY A 622 -15.85 -2.84 2.20
N SER A 623 -16.88 -2.54 1.40
CA SER A 623 -16.82 -2.70 -0.07
C SER A 623 -15.78 -1.82 -0.78
N THR A 624 -15.32 -0.75 -0.14
CA THR A 624 -14.27 0.15 -0.66
C THR A 624 -12.90 -0.10 -0.03
N SER A 625 -12.81 -1.10 0.86
CA SER A 625 -11.61 -1.42 1.61
C SER A 625 -10.47 -1.87 0.70
N GLN A 626 -9.26 -1.38 0.97
CA GLN A 626 -8.04 -1.90 0.36
C GLN A 626 -7.06 -2.32 1.45
N SER A 627 -6.89 -3.63 1.62
CA SER A 627 -5.97 -4.24 2.56
C SER A 627 -4.82 -4.89 1.79
N ASN A 628 -3.80 -4.09 1.48
CA ASN A 628 -2.73 -4.46 0.55
C ASN A 628 -1.53 -5.16 1.22
N GLY A 629 -1.42 -5.07 2.54
CA GLY A 629 -0.44 -5.80 3.34
C GLY A 629 -1.01 -7.07 3.99
N VAL A 630 -0.23 -7.66 4.90
CA VAL A 630 -0.65 -8.82 5.69
C VAL A 630 -1.49 -8.36 6.87
N ILE A 631 -2.68 -8.92 7.01
CA ILE A 631 -3.45 -8.83 8.24
C ILE A 631 -3.20 -10.12 9.04
N ASN A 632 -2.63 -9.98 10.24
CA ASN A 632 -2.44 -11.07 11.18
C ASN A 632 -3.27 -10.79 12.43
N LEU A 633 -4.28 -11.63 12.67
CA LEU A 633 -5.18 -11.52 13.81
C LEU A 633 -4.74 -12.38 15.02
N GLY A 634 -3.61 -13.09 14.94
CA GLY A 634 -3.09 -13.87 16.05
C GLY A 634 -4.00 -15.00 16.54
N ASP A 635 -3.68 -15.56 17.71
CA ASP A 635 -4.47 -16.62 18.36
C ASP A 635 -5.79 -16.10 18.91
N GLY A 636 -6.80 -16.95 19.01
CA GLY A 636 -8.15 -16.62 19.48
C GLY A 636 -9.21 -17.02 18.47
N ASN A 637 -10.48 -16.94 18.86
CA ASN A 637 -11.59 -17.21 17.95
C ASN A 637 -11.93 -15.93 17.20
N ASN A 638 -11.29 -15.71 16.05
CA ASN A 638 -11.42 -14.48 15.28
C ASN A 638 -12.61 -14.54 14.33
N ASN A 639 -13.21 -13.38 14.07
CA ASN A 639 -14.32 -13.23 13.14
C ASN A 639 -13.96 -12.24 12.02
N VAL A 640 -13.92 -12.71 10.79
CA VAL A 640 -13.54 -11.95 9.60
C VAL A 640 -14.74 -11.83 8.66
N ALA A 641 -15.17 -10.61 8.36
CA ALA A 641 -16.21 -10.31 7.38
C ALA A 641 -15.62 -9.53 6.20
N ILE A 642 -15.75 -10.06 4.99
CA ILE A 642 -15.25 -9.46 3.74
C ILE A 642 -16.45 -9.15 2.85
N GLN A 643 -16.67 -7.87 2.57
CA GLN A 643 -17.74 -7.43 1.68
C GLN A 643 -17.30 -7.42 0.22
N SER A 644 -18.26 -7.54 -0.69
CA SER A 644 -18.03 -7.40 -2.13
C SER A 644 -17.30 -6.10 -2.48
N GLY A 645 -16.19 -6.22 -3.20
CA GLY A 645 -15.33 -5.10 -3.61
C GLY A 645 -14.10 -4.87 -2.72
N ALA A 646 -14.04 -5.47 -1.53
CA ALA A 646 -12.91 -5.32 -0.61
C ALA A 646 -11.63 -5.99 -1.15
N GLN A 647 -10.55 -5.25 -1.34
CA GLN A 647 -9.25 -5.81 -1.71
C GLN A 647 -8.52 -6.40 -0.49
N VAL A 648 -8.08 -7.65 -0.64
CA VAL A 648 -7.43 -8.45 0.39
C VAL A 648 -6.19 -9.12 -0.18
N SER A 649 -5.02 -8.73 0.31
CA SER A 649 -3.76 -9.39 -0.04
C SER A 649 -3.57 -10.69 0.75
N SER A 650 -3.58 -10.60 2.08
CA SER A 650 -3.50 -11.77 2.95
C SER A 650 -4.17 -11.52 4.30
N ILE A 651 -4.89 -12.52 4.80
CA ILE A 651 -5.38 -12.57 6.18
C ILE A 651 -4.91 -13.89 6.80
N THR A 652 -4.36 -13.80 8.00
CA THR A 652 -3.91 -14.95 8.79
C THR A 652 -4.44 -14.85 10.20
N THR A 653 -4.99 -15.95 10.71
CA THR A 653 -5.33 -16.14 12.12
C THR A 653 -4.45 -17.28 12.68
N GLY A 654 -4.36 -17.37 14.01
CA GLY A 654 -3.50 -18.28 14.75
C GLY A 654 -4.21 -19.56 15.19
N VAL A 655 -4.07 -19.91 16.47
CA VAL A 655 -4.80 -21.01 17.10
C VAL A 655 -6.17 -20.53 17.59
N GLY A 656 -7.24 -21.20 17.19
CA GLY A 656 -8.61 -20.90 17.62
C GLY A 656 -9.65 -21.35 16.61
N ASP A 657 -10.93 -21.24 16.95
CA ASP A 657 -12.02 -21.55 16.03
C ASP A 657 -12.45 -20.25 15.31
N ASP A 658 -11.83 -20.00 14.16
CA ASP A 658 -12.00 -18.79 13.38
C ASP A 658 -13.15 -18.88 12.38
N ILE A 659 -13.85 -17.77 12.18
CA ILE A 659 -14.95 -17.65 11.21
C ILE A 659 -14.59 -16.59 10.17
N PHE A 660 -14.56 -16.99 8.91
CA PHE A 660 -14.47 -16.10 7.77
C PHE A 660 -15.82 -16.06 7.05
N THR A 661 -16.30 -14.88 6.69
CA THR A 661 -17.55 -14.69 5.95
C THR A 661 -17.32 -13.74 4.79
N ILE A 662 -17.49 -14.25 3.57
CA ILE A 662 -17.41 -13.49 2.32
C ILE A 662 -18.83 -13.26 1.82
N ASN A 663 -19.22 -12.00 1.70
CA ASN A 663 -20.59 -11.63 1.34
C ASN A 663 -20.67 -11.01 -0.06
N ASN A 664 -21.62 -11.51 -0.85
CA ASN A 664 -22.05 -10.92 -2.12
C ASN A 664 -20.92 -10.76 -3.16
N MET A 665 -19.91 -11.64 -3.16
CA MET A 665 -18.83 -11.57 -4.14
C MET A 665 -19.40 -11.73 -5.56
N THR A 666 -18.95 -10.89 -6.50
CA THR A 666 -19.49 -10.85 -7.87
C THR A 666 -18.45 -11.28 -8.91
N VAL A 667 -18.92 -11.64 -10.11
CA VAL A 667 -18.08 -12.12 -11.21
C VAL A 667 -17.02 -11.08 -11.60
N GLY A 668 -15.78 -11.53 -11.77
CA GLY A 668 -14.65 -10.68 -12.15
C GLY A 668 -13.91 -10.06 -10.96
N SER A 669 -14.33 -10.37 -9.74
CA SER A 669 -13.64 -9.98 -8.52
C SER A 669 -12.26 -10.64 -8.43
N THR A 670 -11.18 -9.87 -8.57
CA THR A 670 -9.77 -10.34 -8.44
C THR A 670 -9.18 -9.99 -7.07
N TYR A 671 -10.04 -9.62 -6.12
CA TYR A 671 -9.64 -8.90 -4.92
C TYR A 671 -9.26 -9.82 -3.75
N LEU A 672 -9.44 -11.15 -3.86
CA LEU A 672 -9.20 -12.10 -2.76
C LEU A 672 -7.86 -12.84 -2.92
N GLY A 673 -6.91 -12.53 -2.04
CA GLY A 673 -5.60 -13.18 -1.98
C GLY A 673 -5.59 -14.43 -1.09
N SER A 674 -4.63 -14.51 -0.16
CA SER A 674 -4.47 -15.68 0.72
C SER A 674 -5.28 -15.54 2.01
N LEU A 675 -6.12 -16.52 2.32
CA LEU A 675 -6.78 -16.66 3.61
C LEU A 675 -6.22 -17.91 4.31
N ASN A 676 -5.63 -17.72 5.49
CA ASN A 676 -5.12 -18.81 6.31
C ASN A 676 -5.73 -18.72 7.71
N ALA A 677 -6.64 -19.64 8.02
CA ALA A 677 -7.31 -19.68 9.31
C ALA A 677 -6.47 -20.34 10.42
N GLY A 678 -5.21 -20.69 10.15
CA GLY A 678 -4.34 -21.27 11.17
C GLY A 678 -4.82 -22.66 11.61
N SER A 679 -4.84 -22.91 12.92
CA SER A 679 -5.19 -24.22 13.52
C SER A 679 -6.44 -24.11 14.39
N GLY A 680 -7.39 -25.01 14.22
CA GLY A 680 -8.64 -25.07 14.99
C GLY A 680 -9.81 -25.54 14.13
N ASP A 681 -11.03 -25.48 14.65
CA ASP A 681 -12.23 -25.82 13.87
C ASP A 681 -12.76 -24.61 13.10
N ASN A 682 -12.03 -24.26 12.04
CA ASN A 682 -12.25 -23.02 11.31
C ASN A 682 -13.34 -23.15 10.25
N THR A 683 -14.13 -22.09 10.08
CA THR A 683 -15.23 -22.03 9.13
C THR A 683 -15.08 -20.87 8.14
N LEU A 684 -15.25 -21.14 6.85
CA LEU A 684 -15.39 -20.13 5.80
C LEU A 684 -16.80 -20.19 5.21
N ASN A 685 -17.52 -19.08 5.22
CA ASN A 685 -18.83 -18.94 4.62
C ASN A 685 -18.75 -18.05 3.36
N PHE A 686 -19.17 -18.58 2.22
CA PHE A 686 -19.53 -17.79 1.05
C PHE A 686 -21.03 -17.58 1.05
N ASN A 687 -21.47 -16.33 1.24
CA ASN A 687 -22.88 -15.96 1.25
C ASN A 687 -23.22 -15.22 -0.04
N ASN A 688 -24.22 -15.71 -0.77
CA ASN A 688 -24.74 -15.10 -2.00
C ASN A 688 -23.63 -14.69 -2.99
N SER A 689 -22.60 -15.53 -3.13
CA SER A 689 -21.34 -15.18 -3.78
C SER A 689 -21.16 -15.97 -5.07
N THR A 690 -20.92 -15.26 -6.17
CA THR A 690 -20.73 -15.84 -7.51
C THR A 690 -19.45 -15.32 -8.14
N ASN A 691 -18.41 -16.15 -8.20
CA ASN A 691 -17.14 -15.76 -8.84
C ASN A 691 -16.21 -16.96 -9.13
N SER A 692 -15.21 -16.70 -9.98
CA SER A 692 -14.04 -17.56 -10.12
C SER A 692 -12.90 -17.09 -9.23
N LEU A 693 -12.40 -17.99 -8.38
CA LEU A 693 -11.20 -17.70 -7.60
C LEU A 693 -10.01 -17.53 -8.54
N ALA A 694 -9.08 -16.63 -8.21
CA ALA A 694 -7.85 -16.48 -8.96
C ALA A 694 -6.94 -17.68 -8.70
N ALA A 695 -6.03 -18.01 -9.62
CA ALA A 695 -5.09 -19.13 -9.42
C ALA A 695 -4.19 -18.95 -8.18
N ALA A 696 -3.94 -17.70 -7.77
CA ALA A 696 -3.15 -17.34 -6.60
C ALA A 696 -3.98 -17.21 -5.30
N THR A 697 -5.31 -17.25 -5.37
CA THR A 697 -6.17 -17.28 -4.17
C THR A 697 -5.98 -18.61 -3.47
N THR A 698 -5.69 -18.61 -2.17
CA THR A 698 -5.51 -19.84 -1.38
C THR A 698 -6.39 -19.80 -0.14
N LEU A 699 -7.16 -20.86 0.09
CA LEU A 699 -8.00 -21.05 1.27
C LEU A 699 -7.37 -22.18 2.13
N GLN A 700 -6.81 -21.79 3.26
CA GLN A 700 -6.00 -22.64 4.12
C GLN A 700 -6.51 -22.69 5.56
N GLY A 701 -6.36 -23.84 6.19
CA GLY A 701 -6.71 -24.04 7.60
C GLY A 701 -8.21 -24.12 7.88
N PHE A 702 -9.07 -24.22 6.87
CA PHE A 702 -10.53 -24.33 7.06
C PHE A 702 -10.97 -25.79 7.23
N SER A 703 -11.65 -26.10 8.33
CA SER A 703 -12.35 -27.38 8.52
C SER A 703 -13.61 -27.44 7.68
N ASN A 704 -14.34 -26.32 7.62
CA ASN A 704 -15.62 -26.21 6.91
C ASN A 704 -15.59 -25.02 5.95
N ILE A 705 -15.99 -25.24 4.69
CA ILE A 705 -16.17 -24.21 3.67
C ILE A 705 -17.62 -24.30 3.17
N ASN A 706 -18.47 -23.39 3.63
CA ASN A 706 -19.90 -23.38 3.34
C ASN A 706 -20.20 -22.47 2.16
N LEU A 707 -20.84 -23.02 1.13
CA LEU A 707 -21.45 -22.28 0.04
C LEU A 707 -22.95 -22.13 0.34
N ILE A 708 -23.39 -20.89 0.54
CA ILE A 708 -24.77 -20.54 0.88
C ILE A 708 -25.31 -19.61 -0.20
N GLY A 709 -26.26 -20.07 -1.01
CA GLY A 709 -26.74 -19.35 -2.21
C GLY A 709 -25.64 -18.90 -3.17
N SER A 710 -24.56 -19.69 -3.32
CA SER A 710 -23.30 -19.27 -3.93
C SER A 710 -22.86 -20.16 -5.10
N LEU A 711 -22.22 -19.57 -6.12
CA LEU A 711 -21.54 -20.27 -7.21
C LEU A 711 -20.04 -19.94 -7.21
N ILE A 712 -19.22 -20.86 -6.69
CA ILE A 712 -17.77 -20.66 -6.61
C ILE A 712 -17.06 -21.54 -7.63
N THR A 713 -16.20 -20.93 -8.44
CA THR A 713 -15.35 -21.64 -9.40
C THR A 713 -13.93 -21.79 -8.87
N LEU A 714 -13.45 -23.04 -8.78
CA LEU A 714 -12.06 -23.38 -8.52
C LEU A 714 -11.31 -23.52 -9.84
N VAL A 715 -10.17 -22.84 -9.98
CA VAL A 715 -9.35 -22.88 -11.21
C VAL A 715 -8.00 -23.55 -11.01
N SER A 716 -7.63 -23.77 -9.74
CA SER A 716 -6.35 -24.36 -9.32
C SER A 716 -6.56 -25.25 -8.10
N GLY A 717 -5.78 -26.34 -7.99
CA GLY A 717 -5.75 -27.18 -6.79
C GLY A 717 -5.24 -26.44 -5.54
N GLY A 718 -4.54 -25.32 -5.71
CA GLY A 718 -4.12 -24.45 -4.61
C GLY A 718 -5.24 -23.57 -4.03
N ASN A 719 -6.41 -23.51 -4.68
CA ASN A 719 -7.52 -22.70 -4.18
C ASN A 719 -8.05 -23.23 -2.85
N VAL A 720 -8.09 -24.54 -2.65
CA VAL A 720 -8.54 -25.18 -1.41
C VAL A 720 -7.50 -26.23 -1.01
N SER A 721 -6.94 -26.08 0.19
CA SER A 721 -5.90 -26.99 0.71
C SER A 721 -6.44 -28.23 1.43
N GLY A 722 -7.71 -28.22 1.85
CA GLY A 722 -8.34 -29.31 2.60
C GLY A 722 -9.71 -28.92 3.17
N GLY A 723 -10.19 -29.71 4.13
CA GLY A 723 -11.48 -29.48 4.80
C GLY A 723 -12.67 -30.10 4.08
N ILE A 724 -13.87 -29.69 4.48
CA ILE A 724 -15.15 -30.11 3.91
C ILE A 724 -15.79 -28.91 3.20
N ILE A 725 -16.07 -29.04 1.91
CA ILE A 725 -16.87 -28.07 1.15
C ILE A 725 -18.34 -28.48 1.23
N ASN A 726 -19.15 -27.68 1.91
CA ASN A 726 -20.59 -27.86 2.05
C ASN A 726 -21.29 -27.01 0.99
N ILE A 727 -22.09 -27.64 0.11
CA ILE A 727 -22.75 -26.98 -1.01
C ILE A 727 -24.26 -27.04 -0.75
N ASP A 728 -24.89 -25.95 -0.29
CA ASP A 728 -26.34 -25.96 -0.05
C ASP A 728 -27.17 -26.15 -1.34
N ASP A 729 -28.45 -26.47 -1.20
CA ASP A 729 -29.39 -26.74 -2.29
C ASP A 729 -29.49 -25.63 -3.34
N SER A 730 -29.18 -24.40 -2.96
CA SER A 730 -29.14 -23.21 -3.81
C SER A 730 -27.76 -22.86 -4.36
N SER A 731 -26.74 -23.66 -4.05
CA SER A 731 -25.33 -23.41 -4.38
C SER A 731 -24.75 -24.36 -5.43
N GLN A 732 -23.63 -23.93 -6.01
CA GLN A 732 -22.88 -24.69 -6.99
C GLN A 732 -21.37 -24.55 -6.76
N LEU A 733 -20.65 -25.67 -6.85
CA LEU A 733 -19.20 -25.70 -6.95
C LEU A 733 -18.81 -26.02 -8.40
N LEU A 734 -18.08 -25.14 -9.06
CA LEU A 734 -17.62 -25.34 -10.43
C LEU A 734 -16.11 -25.59 -10.46
N PHE A 735 -15.67 -26.66 -11.11
CA PHE A 735 -14.26 -26.81 -11.51
C PHE A 735 -14.08 -26.13 -12.86
N GLY A 736 -13.35 -25.01 -12.87
CA GLY A 736 -13.12 -24.19 -14.05
C GLY A 736 -12.31 -24.92 -15.12
N SER A 737 -12.33 -24.39 -16.35
CA SER A 737 -11.70 -25.02 -17.53
C SER A 737 -10.19 -25.23 -17.43
N THR A 738 -9.52 -24.59 -16.48
CA THR A 738 -8.08 -24.73 -16.22
C THR A 738 -7.76 -25.61 -15.01
N PHE A 739 -8.78 -26.08 -14.28
CA PHE A 739 -8.57 -26.92 -13.12
C PHE A 739 -8.04 -28.28 -13.57
N ASN A 740 -6.77 -28.57 -13.27
CA ASN A 740 -6.12 -29.84 -13.60
C ASN A 740 -5.37 -30.38 -12.38
N ASN A 741 -6.09 -30.81 -11.35
CA ASN A 741 -5.53 -31.17 -10.05
C ASN A 741 -6.39 -32.20 -9.30
N THR A 742 -5.86 -32.69 -8.19
CA THR A 742 -6.66 -33.38 -7.17
C THR A 742 -7.39 -32.34 -6.31
N LEU A 743 -8.68 -32.55 -6.04
CA LEU A 743 -9.39 -31.79 -5.01
C LEU A 743 -8.99 -32.36 -3.64
N ASN A 744 -8.28 -31.58 -2.82
CA ASN A 744 -7.82 -32.03 -1.49
C ASN A 744 -8.88 -31.92 -0.38
N ALA A 745 -10.04 -31.34 -0.67
CA ALA A 745 -11.18 -31.28 0.23
C ALA A 745 -12.16 -32.41 -0.05
N SER A 746 -12.95 -32.81 0.95
CA SER A 746 -14.16 -33.58 0.71
C SER A 746 -15.35 -32.67 0.40
N LEU A 747 -16.37 -33.21 -0.25
CA LEU A 747 -17.68 -32.58 -0.40
C LEU A 747 -18.61 -33.14 0.69
N GLY A 748 -19.22 -32.24 1.46
CA GLY A 748 -20.09 -32.53 2.59
C GLY A 748 -21.57 -32.64 2.24
N HIS A 749 -22.38 -32.90 3.27
CA HIS A 749 -23.84 -32.92 3.20
C HIS A 749 -24.44 -31.85 4.13
N VAL A 750 -25.38 -31.07 3.60
CA VAL A 750 -26.11 -30.02 4.30
C VAL A 750 -27.53 -30.49 4.56
N ALA A 751 -28.03 -30.29 5.79
CA ALA A 751 -29.35 -30.75 6.21
C ALA A 751 -30.51 -30.16 5.38
N GLY A 752 -30.32 -28.99 4.76
CA GLY A 752 -31.29 -28.36 3.86
C GLY A 752 -31.36 -28.97 2.47
N GLY A 753 -30.47 -29.91 2.15
CA GLY A 753 -30.26 -30.41 0.80
C GLY A 753 -28.95 -29.89 0.21
N ASP A 754 -28.41 -30.66 -0.73
CA ASP A 754 -27.14 -30.35 -1.38
C ASP A 754 -27.35 -29.84 -2.81
N GLY A 755 -26.51 -28.89 -3.23
CA GLY A 755 -26.54 -28.28 -4.54
C GLY A 755 -25.88 -29.13 -5.63
N SER A 756 -25.06 -28.51 -6.49
CA SER A 756 -24.40 -29.21 -7.60
C SER A 756 -22.89 -29.03 -7.64
N ALA A 757 -22.17 -30.10 -7.96
CA ALA A 757 -20.75 -30.09 -8.27
C ALA A 757 -20.56 -30.28 -9.80
N ILE A 758 -19.96 -29.29 -10.46
CA ILE A 758 -19.92 -29.19 -11.91
C ILE A 758 -18.46 -29.27 -12.40
N VAL A 759 -18.14 -30.24 -13.23
CA VAL A 759 -16.84 -30.36 -13.91
C VAL A 759 -16.97 -29.76 -15.30
N ASN A 760 -16.38 -28.57 -15.51
CA ASN A 760 -16.57 -27.82 -16.74
C ASN A 760 -15.73 -28.35 -17.91
N ASN A 761 -16.01 -27.85 -19.12
CA ASN A 761 -15.19 -28.14 -20.31
C ASN A 761 -13.72 -27.76 -20.08
N GLY A 762 -12.80 -28.70 -20.29
CA GLY A 762 -11.36 -28.55 -20.08
C GLY A 762 -10.89 -28.85 -18.66
N ALA A 763 -11.79 -28.98 -17.68
CA ALA A 763 -11.43 -29.35 -16.32
C ALA A 763 -11.04 -30.84 -16.25
N ASN A 764 -10.00 -31.14 -15.47
CA ASN A 764 -9.56 -32.48 -15.12
C ASN A 764 -9.44 -32.58 -13.59
N VAL A 765 -10.40 -33.29 -12.99
CA VAL A 765 -10.58 -33.36 -11.53
C VAL A 765 -10.33 -34.79 -11.07
N SER A 766 -9.46 -34.96 -10.09
CA SER A 766 -9.33 -36.23 -9.35
C SER A 766 -9.83 -36.05 -7.93
N LEU A 767 -10.63 -37.00 -7.43
CA LEU A 767 -11.09 -37.03 -6.04
C LEU A 767 -10.16 -37.94 -5.23
N ASN A 768 -9.72 -37.50 -4.05
CA ASN A 768 -8.91 -38.32 -3.14
C ASN A 768 -9.62 -38.60 -1.80
N GLN A 769 -10.50 -37.71 -1.35
CA GLN A 769 -11.25 -37.87 -0.10
C GLN A 769 -12.61 -38.54 -0.32
N ALA A 770 -13.09 -39.22 0.73
CA ALA A 770 -14.48 -39.68 0.81
C ALA A 770 -15.43 -38.48 0.94
N ASN A 771 -16.58 -38.54 0.28
CA ASN A 771 -17.55 -37.45 0.22
C ASN A 771 -18.88 -37.92 0.82
N ALA A 772 -19.49 -37.08 1.66
CA ALA A 772 -20.85 -37.26 2.15
C ALA A 772 -21.90 -36.64 1.20
N PHE A 773 -21.43 -35.94 0.17
CA PHE A 773 -22.22 -35.21 -0.81
C PHE A 773 -23.39 -36.02 -1.39
N ALA A 774 -24.59 -35.46 -1.24
CA ALA A 774 -25.84 -35.96 -1.78
C ALA A 774 -26.44 -34.99 -2.83
N GLY A 775 -25.62 -34.13 -3.42
CA GLY A 775 -26.04 -33.22 -4.49
C GLY A 775 -25.78 -33.82 -5.89
N ASN A 776 -26.12 -33.09 -6.94
CA ASN A 776 -25.97 -33.59 -8.31
C ASN A 776 -24.54 -33.38 -8.82
N TRP A 777 -24.00 -34.37 -9.52
CA TRP A 777 -22.78 -34.21 -10.31
C TRP A 777 -23.14 -33.89 -11.76
N GLN A 778 -22.51 -32.87 -12.33
CA GLN A 778 -22.63 -32.53 -13.74
C GLN A 778 -21.25 -32.50 -14.37
N ILE A 779 -20.98 -33.44 -15.28
CA ILE A 779 -19.71 -33.51 -16.01
C ILE A 779 -19.99 -33.02 -17.43
N ASN A 780 -19.62 -31.78 -17.71
CA ASN A 780 -19.87 -31.16 -19.01
C ASN A 780 -18.99 -31.78 -20.10
N GLN A 781 -19.40 -31.62 -21.36
CA GLN A 781 -18.60 -32.04 -22.51
C GLN A 781 -17.18 -31.45 -22.43
N GLY A 782 -16.17 -32.31 -22.61
CA GLY A 782 -14.76 -31.95 -22.49
C GLY A 782 -14.22 -31.86 -21.05
N GLY A 783 -15.05 -32.02 -20.02
CA GLY A 783 -14.62 -32.17 -18.63
C GLY A 783 -14.32 -33.64 -18.28
N THR A 784 -13.38 -33.87 -17.36
CA THR A 784 -12.98 -35.19 -16.88
C THR A 784 -13.04 -35.25 -15.35
N LEU A 785 -13.76 -36.23 -14.80
CA LEU A 785 -13.79 -36.56 -13.38
C LEU A 785 -13.21 -37.96 -13.17
N THR A 786 -12.29 -38.11 -12.22
CA THR A 786 -11.74 -39.41 -11.82
C THR A 786 -12.09 -39.70 -10.37
N ALA A 787 -12.76 -40.84 -10.15
CA ALA A 787 -13.04 -41.42 -8.84
C ALA A 787 -12.42 -42.82 -8.75
N SER A 788 -11.89 -43.14 -7.59
CA SER A 788 -11.24 -44.43 -7.32
C SER A 788 -11.82 -45.19 -6.13
N ASN A 789 -12.84 -44.62 -5.47
CA ASN A 789 -13.56 -45.27 -4.38
C ASN A 789 -15.05 -44.94 -4.44
N SER A 790 -15.90 -45.90 -4.05
CA SER A 790 -17.36 -45.76 -4.12
C SER A 790 -17.91 -44.67 -3.22
N ASN A 791 -17.20 -44.31 -2.15
CA ASN A 791 -17.62 -43.24 -1.24
C ASN A 791 -17.29 -41.82 -1.75
N GLN A 792 -16.79 -41.64 -2.98
CA GLN A 792 -16.41 -40.32 -3.51
C GLN A 792 -17.50 -39.65 -4.33
N LEU A 793 -18.41 -40.40 -4.95
CA LEU A 793 -19.44 -39.84 -5.83
C LEU A 793 -20.81 -39.69 -5.15
N GLY A 794 -20.96 -40.16 -3.91
CA GLY A 794 -22.27 -40.23 -3.25
C GLY A 794 -23.21 -41.22 -3.96
N THR A 795 -24.52 -41.10 -3.71
CA THR A 795 -25.54 -41.99 -4.30
C THR A 795 -26.52 -41.29 -5.24
N THR A 796 -26.29 -40.00 -5.52
CA THR A 796 -27.18 -39.12 -6.27
C THR A 796 -26.91 -39.14 -7.76
N SER A 797 -27.65 -38.33 -8.51
CA SER A 797 -27.60 -38.36 -9.98
C SER A 797 -26.30 -37.77 -10.54
N ILE A 798 -25.82 -38.39 -11.62
CA ILE A 798 -24.69 -37.93 -12.41
C ILE A 798 -25.21 -37.65 -13.83
N THR A 799 -25.11 -36.38 -14.24
CA THR A 799 -25.28 -35.98 -15.64
C THR A 799 -23.93 -36.02 -16.34
N LEU A 800 -23.69 -37.06 -17.13
CA LEU A 800 -22.41 -37.35 -17.78
C LEU A 800 -22.45 -36.99 -19.26
N ASN A 801 -21.90 -35.82 -19.61
CA ASN A 801 -21.69 -35.38 -20.99
C ASN A 801 -20.19 -35.31 -21.39
N GLY A 802 -19.28 -35.31 -20.40
CA GLY A 802 -17.83 -35.41 -20.57
C GLY A 802 -17.31 -36.82 -20.31
N THR A 803 -16.24 -36.96 -19.53
CA THR A 803 -15.63 -38.25 -19.17
C THR A 803 -15.68 -38.49 -17.66
N LEU A 804 -16.15 -39.66 -17.24
CA LEU A 804 -16.05 -40.16 -15.86
C LEU A 804 -15.18 -41.41 -15.83
N ASN A 805 -14.07 -41.37 -15.10
CA ASN A 805 -13.19 -42.51 -14.89
C ASN A 805 -13.47 -43.13 -13.51
N LEU A 806 -13.82 -44.41 -13.50
CA LEU A 806 -14.00 -45.23 -12.31
C LEU A 806 -12.84 -46.21 -12.17
N ASN A 807 -11.80 -45.83 -11.43
CA ASN A 807 -10.56 -46.61 -11.29
C ASN A 807 -10.57 -47.42 -9.99
N GLY A 808 -10.86 -48.71 -10.07
CA GLY A 808 -10.93 -49.64 -8.93
C GLY A 808 -12.30 -49.69 -8.24
N MET A 809 -13.32 -49.01 -8.79
CA MET A 809 -14.68 -49.05 -8.24
C MET A 809 -15.42 -50.28 -8.72
N LEU A 810 -15.94 -51.08 -7.79
CA LEU A 810 -16.65 -52.34 -8.11
C LEU A 810 -18.14 -52.15 -8.38
N THR A 811 -18.70 -51.01 -7.95
CA THR A 811 -20.12 -50.72 -8.12
C THR A 811 -20.35 -49.24 -8.36
N SER A 812 -21.26 -48.91 -9.26
CA SER A 812 -21.84 -47.56 -9.38
C SER A 812 -23.35 -47.66 -9.22
N ASN A 813 -23.90 -46.98 -8.21
CA ASN A 813 -25.35 -46.96 -7.95
C ASN A 813 -25.92 -45.54 -8.08
N ASN A 814 -25.25 -44.69 -8.86
CA ASN A 814 -25.70 -43.35 -9.17
C ASN A 814 -26.65 -43.39 -10.37
N ALA A 815 -27.77 -42.66 -10.31
CA ALA A 815 -28.63 -42.44 -11.47
C ALA A 815 -27.82 -41.75 -12.57
N LEU A 816 -27.71 -42.37 -13.74
CA LEU A 816 -26.81 -41.93 -14.80
C LEU A 816 -27.59 -41.46 -16.02
N THR A 817 -27.24 -40.28 -16.54
CA THR A 817 -27.84 -39.68 -17.74
C THR A 817 -26.77 -39.00 -18.59
N GLY A 818 -27.13 -38.60 -19.81
CA GLY A 818 -26.24 -37.89 -20.73
C GLY A 818 -25.57 -38.82 -21.75
N ASN A 819 -24.72 -38.21 -22.59
CA ASN A 819 -24.14 -38.85 -23.78
C ASN A 819 -22.60 -38.90 -23.74
N GLY A 820 -22.00 -38.73 -22.55
CA GLY A 820 -20.55 -38.75 -22.35
C GLY A 820 -19.96 -40.17 -22.31
N THR A 821 -18.73 -40.27 -21.80
CA THR A 821 -18.00 -41.53 -21.67
C THR A 821 -17.82 -41.91 -20.20
N LEU A 822 -18.23 -43.11 -19.85
CA LEU A 822 -17.95 -43.77 -18.58
C LEU A 822 -16.85 -44.81 -18.80
N ASN A 823 -15.65 -44.52 -18.30
CA ASN A 823 -14.53 -45.46 -18.31
C ASN A 823 -14.53 -46.27 -17.02
N VAL A 824 -14.47 -47.58 -17.11
CA VAL A 824 -14.38 -48.49 -15.96
C VAL A 824 -13.13 -49.34 -16.08
N ASP A 825 -12.31 -49.30 -15.04
CA ASP A 825 -11.19 -50.22 -14.84
C ASP A 825 -11.26 -50.72 -13.39
N THR A 826 -11.59 -51.99 -13.18
CA THR A 826 -11.69 -52.57 -11.84
C THR A 826 -10.48 -53.40 -11.44
N ALA A 827 -9.37 -53.33 -12.19
CA ALA A 827 -8.19 -54.17 -11.99
C ALA A 827 -8.52 -55.68 -11.95
N ASN A 828 -9.31 -56.14 -12.91
CA ASN A 828 -9.82 -57.49 -13.14
C ASN A 828 -10.85 -58.00 -12.11
N ASN A 829 -11.53 -57.09 -11.41
CA ASN A 829 -12.61 -57.43 -10.49
C ASN A 829 -13.98 -57.29 -11.17
N THR A 830 -15.04 -57.77 -10.50
CA THR A 830 -16.40 -57.63 -11.02
C THR A 830 -16.92 -56.22 -10.81
N PHE A 831 -17.39 -55.59 -11.90
CA PHE A 831 -18.16 -54.35 -11.86
C PHE A 831 -19.67 -54.63 -11.93
N ASN A 832 -20.49 -53.88 -11.18
CA ASN A 832 -21.94 -53.90 -11.32
C ASN A 832 -22.55 -52.49 -11.28
N PHE A 833 -23.52 -52.25 -12.15
CA PHE A 833 -24.47 -51.16 -12.00
C PHE A 833 -25.51 -51.51 -10.94
N GLY A 834 -25.78 -50.55 -10.06
CA GLY A 834 -26.84 -50.67 -9.07
C GLY A 834 -28.21 -50.34 -9.65
N GLY A 835 -29.27 -50.67 -8.89
CA GLY A 835 -30.66 -50.50 -9.37
C GLY A 835 -31.05 -49.04 -9.63
N ASN A 836 -30.37 -48.08 -8.99
CA ASN A 836 -30.66 -46.66 -9.18
C ASN A 836 -30.06 -46.09 -10.47
N THR A 837 -29.13 -46.79 -11.15
CA THR A 837 -28.51 -46.29 -12.38
C THR A 837 -29.55 -46.02 -13.48
N GLY A 838 -30.59 -46.86 -13.55
CA GLY A 838 -31.68 -46.71 -14.51
C GLY A 838 -31.24 -46.98 -15.95
N THR A 839 -32.06 -46.59 -16.92
CA THR A 839 -31.85 -46.84 -18.36
C THR A 839 -31.53 -45.56 -19.15
N ALA A 840 -31.42 -44.41 -18.48
CA ALA A 840 -31.46 -43.10 -19.13
C ALA A 840 -30.12 -42.64 -19.72
N PHE A 841 -29.02 -43.33 -19.44
CA PHE A 841 -27.71 -43.04 -20.03
C PHE A 841 -27.66 -43.52 -21.48
N ALA A 842 -27.29 -42.62 -22.40
CA ALA A 842 -27.19 -42.90 -23.83
C ALA A 842 -25.78 -42.59 -24.39
N GLY A 843 -24.79 -42.56 -23.50
CA GLY A 843 -23.39 -42.35 -23.84
C GLY A 843 -22.63 -43.65 -24.09
N THR A 844 -21.32 -43.61 -23.89
CA THR A 844 -20.42 -44.76 -24.02
C THR A 844 -20.03 -45.30 -22.66
N VAL A 845 -20.16 -46.61 -22.45
CA VAL A 845 -19.53 -47.32 -21.34
C VAL A 845 -18.36 -48.11 -21.90
N ASP A 846 -17.14 -47.65 -21.62
CA ASP A 846 -15.90 -48.33 -22.01
C ASP A 846 -15.35 -49.09 -20.80
N MET A 847 -15.39 -50.41 -20.86
CA MET A 847 -14.84 -51.27 -19.81
C MET A 847 -13.53 -51.86 -20.24
N SER A 848 -12.50 -51.68 -19.42
CA SER A 848 -11.19 -52.31 -19.55
C SER A 848 -10.86 -53.07 -18.26
N ASN A 849 -10.03 -54.11 -18.34
CA ASN A 849 -9.55 -54.86 -17.17
C ASN A 849 -10.67 -55.16 -16.15
N SER A 850 -11.85 -55.61 -16.59
CA SER A 850 -13.04 -55.73 -15.74
C SER A 850 -13.82 -57.01 -16.02
N ASN A 851 -14.38 -57.64 -15.00
CA ASN A 851 -15.38 -58.69 -15.18
C ASN A 851 -16.77 -58.06 -15.14
N PHE A 852 -17.62 -58.40 -16.10
CA PHE A 852 -18.97 -57.85 -16.21
C PHE A 852 -19.95 -58.95 -16.61
N VAL A 853 -21.17 -58.92 -16.07
CA VAL A 853 -22.21 -59.89 -16.44
C VAL A 853 -23.43 -59.12 -16.94
N LEU A 854 -23.85 -59.39 -18.17
CA LEU A 854 -25.07 -58.84 -18.74
C LEU A 854 -26.28 -59.58 -18.16
N ASN A 855 -26.83 -59.01 -17.09
CA ASN A 855 -28.11 -59.37 -16.50
C ASN A 855 -28.76 -58.17 -15.79
N GLY A 856 -30.06 -58.25 -15.48
CA GLY A 856 -30.78 -57.33 -14.58
C GLY A 856 -30.43 -55.83 -14.77
N ASN A 857 -29.84 -55.23 -13.72
CA ASN A 857 -29.46 -53.81 -13.70
C ASN A 857 -28.33 -53.49 -14.69
N ASN A 858 -27.38 -54.41 -14.89
CA ASN A 858 -26.26 -54.23 -15.80
C ASN A 858 -26.75 -54.09 -17.25
N THR A 859 -27.68 -54.96 -17.66
CA THR A 859 -28.34 -54.86 -18.97
C THR A 859 -29.19 -53.60 -19.08
N SER A 860 -29.94 -53.26 -18.01
CA SER A 860 -30.79 -52.08 -18.01
C SER A 860 -29.99 -50.77 -18.16
N ALA A 861 -28.85 -50.66 -17.47
CA ALA A 861 -27.96 -49.49 -17.56
C ALA A 861 -27.37 -49.27 -18.96
N LEU A 862 -27.24 -50.34 -19.75
CA LEU A 862 -26.71 -50.31 -21.10
C LEU A 862 -27.79 -50.21 -22.18
N HIS A 863 -29.07 -50.15 -21.81
CA HIS A 863 -30.19 -50.24 -22.75
C HIS A 863 -30.14 -49.21 -23.90
N ASN A 864 -29.69 -47.99 -23.61
CA ASN A 864 -29.56 -46.91 -24.59
C ASN A 864 -28.10 -46.53 -24.89
N ALA A 865 -27.13 -47.20 -24.26
CA ALA A 865 -25.72 -46.83 -24.31
C ALA A 865 -24.93 -47.68 -25.31
N LEU A 866 -23.81 -47.13 -25.81
CA LEU A 866 -22.78 -47.92 -26.48
C LEU A 866 -21.93 -48.62 -25.41
N PHE A 867 -21.94 -49.94 -25.40
CA PHE A 867 -21.06 -50.75 -24.58
C PHE A 867 -19.80 -51.16 -25.37
N ILE A 868 -18.62 -50.83 -24.85
CA ILE A 868 -17.34 -51.24 -25.42
C ILE A 868 -16.67 -52.22 -24.46
N ALA A 869 -16.52 -53.46 -24.92
CA ALA A 869 -15.73 -54.47 -24.22
C ALA A 869 -14.27 -54.36 -24.68
N SER A 870 -13.52 -53.47 -24.03
CA SER A 870 -12.11 -53.23 -24.32
C SER A 870 -11.19 -54.33 -23.76
N ALA A 871 -9.91 -54.29 -24.14
CA ALA A 871 -8.91 -55.26 -23.69
C ALA A 871 -8.90 -55.47 -22.16
N GLY A 872 -8.75 -56.73 -21.75
CA GLY A 872 -8.79 -57.14 -20.34
C GLY A 872 -10.20 -57.29 -19.77
N THR A 873 -11.26 -56.96 -20.52
CA THR A 873 -12.65 -57.14 -20.08
C THR A 873 -13.18 -58.53 -20.42
N SER A 874 -13.85 -59.16 -19.46
CA SER A 874 -14.57 -60.43 -19.62
C SER A 874 -16.06 -60.23 -19.35
N VAL A 875 -16.88 -60.38 -20.39
CA VAL A 875 -18.33 -60.23 -20.36
C VAL A 875 -18.99 -61.61 -20.34
N GLY A 876 -19.71 -61.94 -19.28
CA GLY A 876 -20.64 -63.08 -19.28
C GLY A 876 -22.03 -62.64 -19.71
N VAL A 877 -22.69 -63.42 -20.57
CA VAL A 877 -24.09 -63.19 -20.97
C VAL A 877 -24.94 -64.21 -20.24
N ASP A 878 -25.89 -63.75 -19.43
CA ASP A 878 -26.79 -64.63 -18.70
C ASP A 878 -27.88 -65.20 -19.65
N SER A 879 -28.66 -66.16 -19.16
CA SER A 879 -29.79 -66.72 -19.91
C SER A 879 -30.86 -65.66 -20.21
N GLY A 880 -31.51 -65.78 -21.37
CA GLY A 880 -32.50 -64.82 -21.86
C GLY A 880 -31.92 -63.72 -22.74
N ASN A 881 -32.81 -62.86 -23.24
CA ASN A 881 -32.43 -61.75 -24.11
C ASN A 881 -31.93 -60.54 -23.32
N GLN A 882 -30.66 -60.19 -23.50
CA GLN A 882 -30.01 -59.01 -22.94
C GLN A 882 -30.06 -57.86 -23.96
N ALA A 883 -31.06 -56.98 -23.83
CA ALA A 883 -31.25 -55.85 -24.74
C ALA A 883 -30.43 -54.62 -24.29
N ILE A 884 -29.38 -54.32 -25.05
CA ILE A 884 -28.49 -53.16 -24.87
C ILE A 884 -28.59 -52.23 -26.10
N GLY A 885 -27.99 -51.04 -26.03
CA GLY A 885 -27.94 -50.08 -27.12
C GLY A 885 -27.01 -50.56 -28.24
N ASP A 886 -25.84 -49.95 -28.40
CA ASP A 886 -24.82 -50.42 -29.34
C ASP A 886 -23.78 -51.30 -28.63
N PHE A 887 -23.14 -52.21 -29.36
CA PHE A 887 -22.10 -53.08 -28.80
C PHE A 887 -20.83 -53.12 -29.67
N THR A 888 -19.69 -52.87 -29.03
CA THR A 888 -18.37 -52.96 -29.67
C THR A 888 -17.47 -53.96 -28.96
N LEU A 889 -16.92 -54.88 -29.75
CA LEU A 889 -15.88 -55.82 -29.35
C LEU A 889 -14.51 -55.21 -29.67
N ASN A 890 -13.76 -54.84 -28.62
CA ASN A 890 -12.50 -54.10 -28.74
C ASN A 890 -11.37 -54.75 -27.93
N GLY A 891 -11.13 -56.05 -28.15
CA GLY A 891 -10.10 -56.81 -27.43
C GLY A 891 -10.60 -57.59 -26.22
N GLY A 892 -11.90 -57.50 -25.92
CA GLY A 892 -12.54 -58.22 -24.81
C GLY A 892 -12.92 -59.67 -25.11
N ILE A 893 -13.36 -60.36 -24.06
CA ILE A 893 -13.91 -61.73 -24.11
C ILE A 893 -15.41 -61.67 -23.83
N VAL A 894 -16.25 -62.33 -24.63
CA VAL A 894 -17.70 -62.44 -24.39
C VAL A 894 -18.13 -63.89 -24.38
N GLY A 895 -18.73 -64.34 -23.28
CA GLY A 895 -19.17 -65.72 -23.07
C GLY A 895 -20.69 -65.87 -23.08
N PHE A 896 -21.19 -66.83 -23.86
CA PHE A 896 -22.60 -67.17 -23.98
C PHE A 896 -22.87 -68.57 -23.41
N ILE A 897 -23.91 -68.69 -22.58
CA ILE A 897 -24.44 -69.97 -22.07
C ILE A 897 -25.71 -70.34 -22.83
N ASP A 898 -26.28 -71.52 -22.53
CA ASP A 898 -27.54 -71.93 -23.15
C ASP A 898 -28.68 -70.92 -22.88
N GLY A 899 -29.40 -70.57 -23.94
CA GLY A 899 -30.47 -69.56 -23.90
C GLY A 899 -30.01 -68.09 -23.82
N SER A 900 -28.71 -67.80 -23.87
CA SER A 900 -28.19 -66.43 -23.93
C SER A 900 -28.39 -65.79 -25.30
N LEU A 901 -28.80 -64.53 -25.32
CA LEU A 901 -28.84 -63.69 -26.52
C LEU A 901 -28.54 -62.25 -26.12
N ILE A 902 -27.72 -61.55 -26.90
CA ILE A 902 -27.64 -60.08 -26.83
C ILE A 902 -28.50 -59.51 -27.97
N SER A 903 -29.40 -58.58 -27.67
CA SER A 903 -30.02 -57.73 -28.69
C SER A 903 -29.40 -56.35 -28.62
N THR A 904 -28.87 -55.86 -29.73
CA THR A 904 -28.19 -54.56 -29.84
C THR A 904 -28.59 -53.88 -31.15
N ASP A 905 -28.55 -52.55 -31.21
CA ASP A 905 -28.83 -51.80 -32.43
C ASP A 905 -27.74 -52.07 -33.48
N THR A 906 -26.48 -51.84 -33.12
CA THR A 906 -25.33 -52.15 -33.97
C THR A 906 -24.26 -52.97 -33.23
N LEU A 907 -23.62 -53.88 -33.98
CA LEU A 907 -22.46 -54.65 -33.52
C LEU A 907 -21.22 -54.24 -34.32
N ALA A 908 -20.15 -53.85 -33.64
CA ALA A 908 -18.86 -53.53 -34.25
C ALA A 908 -17.73 -54.40 -33.66
N VAL A 909 -16.71 -54.67 -34.48
CA VAL A 909 -15.46 -55.32 -34.05
C VAL A 909 -14.30 -54.44 -34.45
N THR A 910 -13.59 -53.90 -33.46
CA THR A 910 -12.52 -52.92 -33.68
C THR A 910 -11.13 -53.44 -33.34
N ASP A 911 -11.04 -54.51 -32.55
CA ASP A 911 -9.80 -55.21 -32.23
C ASP A 911 -10.06 -56.70 -31.95
N ASN A 912 -8.98 -57.50 -31.93
CA ASN A 912 -9.01 -58.95 -31.79
C ASN A 912 -9.72 -59.39 -30.50
N SER A 913 -10.93 -59.92 -30.64
CA SER A 913 -11.81 -60.26 -29.52
C SER A 913 -12.12 -61.74 -29.48
N THR A 914 -12.51 -62.26 -28.32
CA THR A 914 -12.81 -63.68 -28.14
C THR A 914 -14.28 -63.90 -27.84
N ILE A 915 -14.90 -64.80 -28.58
CA ILE A 915 -16.26 -65.29 -28.33
C ILE A 915 -16.16 -66.68 -27.72
N ARG A 916 -16.78 -66.85 -26.55
CA ARG A 916 -16.89 -68.12 -25.86
C ARG A 916 -18.32 -68.60 -25.90
N VAL A 917 -18.53 -69.87 -26.23
CA VAL A 917 -19.85 -70.49 -26.19
C VAL A 917 -19.81 -71.80 -25.40
N ASP A 918 -20.91 -72.14 -24.76
CA ASP A 918 -21.11 -73.52 -24.30
C ASP A 918 -21.23 -74.42 -25.53
N PRO A 919 -20.34 -75.43 -25.72
CA PRO A 919 -20.43 -76.31 -26.87
C PRO A 919 -21.67 -77.22 -26.86
N THR A 920 -22.41 -77.27 -25.75
CA THR A 920 -23.72 -77.93 -25.62
C THR A 920 -24.90 -77.02 -25.94
N LEU A 921 -24.65 -75.76 -26.35
CA LEU A 921 -25.67 -74.82 -26.81
C LEU A 921 -26.55 -75.49 -27.88
N SER A 922 -27.84 -75.63 -27.57
CA SER A 922 -28.77 -76.28 -28.48
C SER A 922 -29.01 -75.39 -29.68
N THR A 923 -28.57 -75.83 -30.86
CA THR A 923 -28.90 -75.18 -32.12
C THR A 923 -30.29 -75.57 -32.64
N GLY A 924 -31.04 -76.35 -31.86
CA GLY A 924 -32.29 -76.99 -32.26
C GLY A 924 -32.08 -78.18 -33.19
N GLY A 925 -33.02 -79.13 -33.18
CA GLY A 925 -33.03 -80.28 -34.07
C GLY A 925 -32.45 -81.57 -33.50
N ASN A 926 -32.33 -82.57 -34.36
CA ASN A 926 -31.64 -83.83 -34.08
C ASN A 926 -30.34 -83.93 -34.90
N LEU A 927 -29.62 -85.06 -34.81
CA LEU A 927 -28.34 -85.26 -35.52
C LEU A 927 -28.41 -85.04 -37.04
N LEU A 928 -29.59 -85.16 -37.68
CA LEU A 928 -29.77 -84.89 -39.10
C LEU A 928 -29.87 -83.39 -39.40
N ASP A 929 -30.41 -82.58 -38.48
CA ASP A 929 -30.37 -81.13 -38.63
C ASP A 929 -28.95 -80.61 -38.41
N GLU A 930 -28.24 -81.15 -37.42
CA GLU A 930 -26.83 -80.82 -37.19
C GLU A 930 -25.93 -81.21 -38.38
N ASP A 931 -26.34 -82.21 -39.17
CA ASP A 931 -25.66 -82.69 -40.37
C ASP A 931 -25.82 -81.78 -41.60
N THR A 932 -26.91 -81.01 -41.69
CA THR A 932 -27.10 -80.00 -42.75
C THR A 932 -26.62 -78.62 -42.32
N GLY A 933 -26.40 -78.46 -41.01
CA GLY A 933 -25.72 -77.34 -40.40
C GLY A 933 -26.74 -76.45 -39.72
N THR A 934 -26.46 -76.12 -38.47
CA THR A 934 -27.36 -75.33 -37.63
C THR A 934 -26.65 -74.07 -37.17
N ALA A 935 -27.44 -73.07 -36.78
CA ALA A 935 -26.93 -71.79 -36.29
C ALA A 935 -27.67 -71.41 -35.03
N ALA A 936 -26.92 -70.99 -34.00
CA ALA A 936 -27.47 -70.33 -32.83
C ALA A 936 -27.07 -68.85 -32.84
N GLN A 937 -28.07 -67.97 -32.79
CA GLN A 937 -27.85 -66.53 -32.74
C GLN A 937 -27.31 -66.15 -31.35
N LEU A 938 -26.12 -65.55 -31.31
CA LEU A 938 -25.48 -65.09 -30.07
C LEU A 938 -25.76 -63.60 -29.83
N ILE A 939 -25.66 -62.80 -30.90
CA ILE A 939 -25.91 -61.36 -30.89
C ILE A 939 -26.82 -61.04 -32.07
N SER A 940 -27.99 -60.48 -31.82
CA SER A 940 -28.89 -59.95 -32.84
C SER A 940 -28.62 -58.45 -33.01
N SER A 941 -28.31 -58.00 -34.22
CA SER A 941 -28.16 -56.57 -34.54
C SER A 941 -28.75 -56.21 -35.90
N SER A 942 -28.96 -54.91 -36.14
CA SER A 942 -29.50 -54.41 -37.41
C SER A 942 -28.50 -54.49 -38.57
N ASN A 943 -27.20 -54.62 -38.28
CA ASN A 943 -26.11 -54.69 -39.25
C ASN A 943 -25.53 -56.10 -39.38
N THR A 944 -24.71 -56.31 -40.41
CA THR A 944 -23.97 -57.56 -40.65
C THR A 944 -22.48 -57.27 -40.57
N LEU A 945 -21.72 -58.15 -39.92
CA LEU A 945 -20.27 -58.05 -39.85
C LEU A 945 -19.61 -58.35 -41.19
N SER A 946 -18.60 -57.55 -41.54
CA SER A 946 -17.73 -57.82 -42.69
C SER A 946 -16.82 -59.03 -42.45
N ALA A 947 -16.28 -59.58 -43.53
CA ALA A 947 -15.30 -60.68 -43.43
C ALA A 947 -14.04 -60.27 -42.65
N ALA A 948 -13.66 -58.99 -42.68
CA ALA A 948 -12.51 -58.47 -41.94
C ALA A 948 -12.79 -58.39 -40.43
N GLU A 949 -13.98 -57.95 -40.04
CA GLU A 949 -14.43 -57.94 -38.64
C GLU A 949 -14.59 -59.36 -38.08
N LEU A 950 -15.16 -60.29 -38.87
CA LEU A 950 -15.25 -61.70 -38.47
C LEU A 950 -13.87 -62.34 -38.24
N ALA A 951 -12.87 -61.98 -39.06
CA ALA A 951 -11.51 -62.50 -38.94
C ALA A 951 -10.78 -62.02 -37.68
N GLN A 952 -11.27 -60.97 -37.02
CA GLN A 952 -10.76 -60.50 -35.73
C GLN A 952 -11.39 -61.23 -34.53
N LEU A 953 -12.33 -62.16 -34.77
CA LEU A 953 -12.97 -62.93 -33.71
C LEU A 953 -12.35 -64.32 -33.58
N THR A 954 -11.99 -64.68 -32.35
CA THR A 954 -11.57 -66.04 -31.99
C THR A 954 -12.71 -66.77 -31.30
N LEU A 955 -13.03 -67.98 -31.76
CA LEU A 955 -14.05 -68.83 -31.14
C LEU A 955 -13.42 -69.83 -30.15
N GLN A 956 -13.97 -69.87 -28.94
CA GLN A 956 -13.56 -70.77 -27.86
C GLN A 956 -14.78 -71.41 -27.19
N ASP A 957 -14.55 -72.49 -26.47
CA ASP A 957 -15.53 -73.01 -25.50
C ASP A 957 -15.54 -72.14 -24.22
N ILE A 958 -16.53 -72.36 -23.35
CA ILE A 958 -16.65 -71.61 -22.09
C ILE A 958 -15.46 -71.82 -21.14
N SER A 959 -14.68 -72.89 -21.32
CA SER A 959 -13.46 -73.19 -20.56
C SER A 959 -12.20 -72.55 -21.16
N GLY A 960 -12.33 -71.86 -22.30
CA GLY A 960 -11.23 -71.19 -23.00
C GLY A 960 -10.45 -72.06 -24.00
N ASN A 961 -10.89 -73.29 -24.28
CA ASN A 961 -10.28 -74.10 -25.34
C ASN A 961 -10.75 -73.62 -26.71
N SER A 962 -9.90 -73.74 -27.74
CA SER A 962 -10.30 -73.38 -29.10
C SER A 962 -11.45 -74.25 -29.60
N LEU A 963 -12.48 -73.62 -30.15
CA LEU A 963 -13.65 -74.27 -30.71
C LEU A 963 -13.70 -73.93 -32.21
N GLY A 964 -13.63 -74.95 -33.07
CA GLY A 964 -13.37 -74.76 -34.50
C GLY A 964 -13.63 -76.02 -35.32
N ASN A 965 -12.92 -76.15 -36.45
CA ASN A 965 -13.01 -77.35 -37.28
C ASN A 965 -12.44 -78.58 -36.54
N GLY A 966 -13.20 -79.67 -36.46
CA GLY A 966 -12.76 -80.91 -35.85
C GLY A 966 -12.92 -80.99 -34.32
N THR A 967 -13.85 -80.24 -33.74
CA THR A 967 -14.17 -80.35 -32.30
C THR A 967 -14.94 -81.64 -32.02
N LEU A 968 -14.52 -82.40 -31.01
CA LEU A 968 -15.16 -83.65 -30.60
C LEU A 968 -16.22 -83.41 -29.51
N GLN A 969 -17.40 -84.01 -29.68
CA GLN A 969 -18.46 -84.06 -28.67
C GLN A 969 -19.02 -85.47 -28.51
N ASN A 970 -19.50 -85.81 -27.32
CA ASN A 970 -20.12 -87.10 -27.08
C ASN A 970 -21.60 -87.08 -27.49
N VAL A 971 -22.03 -88.06 -28.28
CA VAL A 971 -23.44 -88.29 -28.57
C VAL A 971 -24.00 -89.25 -27.52
N ILE A 972 -24.95 -88.79 -26.73
CA ILE A 972 -25.52 -89.55 -25.61
C ILE A 972 -26.95 -89.98 -25.93
N GLN A 973 -27.24 -91.28 -25.83
CA GLN A 973 -28.60 -91.83 -25.95
C GLN A 973 -28.85 -92.83 -24.82
N GLY A 974 -29.96 -92.67 -24.09
CA GLY A 974 -30.32 -93.56 -22.97
C GLY A 974 -29.21 -93.68 -21.91
N SER A 975 -28.63 -92.55 -21.52
CA SER A 975 -27.53 -92.41 -20.54
C SER A 975 -26.15 -92.96 -20.95
N ASN A 976 -25.99 -93.51 -22.16
CA ASN A 976 -24.69 -93.99 -22.66
C ASN A 976 -24.16 -93.08 -23.76
N THR A 977 -22.84 -92.88 -23.80
CA THR A 977 -22.18 -92.32 -25.00
C THR A 977 -22.21 -93.38 -26.09
N VAL A 978 -23.03 -93.16 -27.12
CA VAL A 978 -23.27 -94.12 -28.22
C VAL A 978 -22.45 -93.79 -29.47
N ALA A 979 -21.96 -92.56 -29.59
CA ALA A 979 -21.01 -92.15 -30.61
C ALA A 979 -20.20 -90.93 -30.15
N GLN A 980 -19.09 -90.64 -30.81
CA GLN A 980 -18.37 -89.38 -30.71
C GLN A 980 -18.57 -88.62 -32.03
N ALA A 981 -19.19 -87.45 -31.94
CA ALA A 981 -19.43 -86.56 -33.05
C ALA A 981 -18.24 -85.61 -33.25
N LEU A 982 -17.86 -85.39 -34.50
CA LEU A 982 -16.90 -84.39 -34.92
C LEU A 982 -17.66 -83.24 -35.56
N TYR A 983 -17.57 -82.06 -34.97
CA TYR A 983 -18.24 -80.86 -35.41
C TYR A 983 -17.26 -79.83 -35.94
N ASN A 984 -17.75 -79.05 -36.90
CA ASN A 984 -17.10 -77.84 -37.35
C ASN A 984 -17.87 -76.66 -36.79
N TYR A 985 -17.25 -75.96 -35.84
CA TYR A 985 -17.76 -74.71 -35.32
C TYR A 985 -17.16 -73.54 -36.10
N ALA A 986 -18.00 -72.56 -36.43
CA ALA A 986 -17.55 -71.30 -37.01
C ALA A 986 -18.42 -70.15 -36.52
N LEU A 987 -17.91 -68.93 -36.62
CA LEU A 987 -18.70 -67.72 -36.44
C LEU A 987 -19.25 -67.27 -37.79
N SER A 988 -20.49 -66.80 -37.79
CA SER A 988 -21.18 -66.28 -38.97
C SER A 988 -21.80 -64.92 -38.66
N GLY A 989 -21.57 -63.94 -39.54
CA GLY A 989 -22.28 -62.66 -39.50
C GLY A 989 -23.63 -62.69 -40.23
N ASN A 990 -23.99 -63.81 -40.86
CA ASN A 990 -25.20 -63.91 -41.67
C ASN A 990 -26.46 -63.96 -40.79
N GLY A 991 -27.52 -63.24 -41.17
CA GLY A 991 -28.79 -63.18 -40.43
C GLY A 991 -29.00 -61.93 -39.55
N GLY A 992 -28.03 -60.99 -39.54
CA GLY A 992 -28.04 -59.80 -38.68
C GLY A 992 -27.37 -60.07 -37.34
N GLY A 993 -26.23 -59.42 -37.06
CA GLY A 993 -25.40 -59.65 -35.88
C GLY A 993 -24.38 -60.80 -36.00
N LEU A 994 -24.28 -61.64 -34.97
CA LEU A 994 -23.31 -62.73 -34.83
C LEU A 994 -24.01 -64.03 -34.38
N SER A 995 -23.76 -65.10 -35.13
CA SER A 995 -24.19 -66.47 -34.82
C SER A 995 -23.00 -67.41 -34.71
N VAL A 996 -23.12 -68.47 -33.92
CA VAL A 996 -22.26 -69.65 -34.01
C VAL A 996 -22.94 -70.68 -34.91
N THR A 997 -22.23 -71.15 -35.92
CA THR A 997 -22.69 -72.25 -36.77
C THR A 997 -21.99 -73.54 -36.36
N THR A 998 -22.73 -74.63 -36.34
CA THR A 998 -22.22 -75.95 -36.04
C THR A 998 -22.63 -76.90 -37.16
N GLN A 999 -21.70 -77.72 -37.60
CA GLN A 999 -21.92 -78.67 -38.69
C GLN A 999 -21.30 -80.00 -38.27
N LEU A 1000 -22.13 -81.03 -38.12
CA LEU A 1000 -21.67 -82.39 -37.94
C LEU A 1000 -20.99 -82.88 -39.22
N THR A 1001 -19.75 -83.35 -39.10
CA THR A 1001 -18.98 -83.84 -40.26
C THR A 1001 -18.58 -85.31 -40.14
N GLN A 1002 -18.53 -85.84 -38.92
CA GLN A 1002 -18.25 -87.26 -38.68
C GLN A 1002 -18.96 -87.75 -37.40
N LEU A 1003 -19.39 -89.01 -37.41
CA LEU A 1003 -19.86 -89.75 -36.25
C LEU A 1003 -19.03 -91.04 -36.11
N ALA A 1004 -18.22 -91.11 -35.07
CA ALA A 1004 -17.51 -92.33 -34.68
C ALA A 1004 -18.39 -93.15 -33.72
N LEU A 1005 -18.95 -94.25 -34.20
CA LEU A 1005 -19.88 -95.08 -33.43
C LEU A 1005 -19.14 -95.83 -32.31
N ALA A 1006 -19.63 -95.72 -31.08
CA ALA A 1006 -18.97 -96.31 -29.92
C ALA A 1006 -19.09 -97.84 -29.92
N SER A 1007 -17.96 -98.53 -29.77
CA SER A 1007 -17.91 -100.00 -29.78
C SER A 1007 -18.81 -100.61 -28.70
N GLY A 1008 -19.61 -101.61 -29.07
CA GLY A 1008 -20.58 -102.26 -28.17
C GLY A 1008 -21.89 -101.50 -27.94
N GLN A 1009 -21.98 -100.24 -28.39
CA GLN A 1009 -23.18 -99.41 -28.32
C GLN A 1009 -23.94 -99.41 -29.66
N SER A 1010 -25.15 -98.85 -29.66
CA SER A 1010 -25.94 -98.63 -30.88
C SER A 1010 -26.42 -97.18 -30.93
N LEU A 1011 -26.04 -96.44 -31.96
CA LEU A 1011 -26.59 -95.12 -32.25
C LEU A 1011 -27.91 -95.28 -32.98
N THR A 1012 -29.00 -94.72 -32.45
CA THR A 1012 -30.28 -94.65 -33.15
C THR A 1012 -30.38 -93.33 -33.90
N LEU A 1013 -30.51 -93.39 -35.22
CA LEU A 1013 -30.73 -92.26 -36.10
C LEU A 1013 -32.22 -92.18 -36.48
N THR A 1014 -32.84 -91.03 -36.19
CA THR A 1014 -34.27 -90.79 -36.40
C THR A 1014 -34.48 -89.53 -37.22
N SER A 1015 -35.39 -89.56 -38.19
CA SER A 1015 -35.88 -88.36 -38.89
C SER A 1015 -37.02 -87.69 -38.12
N VAL A 1016 -37.63 -88.40 -37.16
CA VAL A 1016 -38.63 -87.82 -36.26
C VAL A 1016 -37.93 -86.90 -35.27
N GLY A 1017 -38.45 -85.68 -35.14
CA GLY A 1017 -37.84 -84.62 -34.34
C GLY A 1017 -36.86 -83.73 -35.11
N ALA A 1018 -36.66 -83.98 -36.41
CA ALA A 1018 -35.88 -83.09 -37.25
C ALA A 1018 -36.65 -81.78 -37.49
N VAL A 1019 -36.03 -80.64 -37.25
CA VAL A 1019 -36.67 -79.31 -37.35
C VAL A 1019 -36.76 -78.84 -38.80
N ASN A 1020 -35.76 -79.15 -39.62
CA ASN A 1020 -35.68 -78.74 -41.03
C ASN A 1020 -36.26 -79.77 -42.00
N SER A 1021 -36.99 -80.77 -41.48
CA SER A 1021 -37.42 -81.96 -42.23
C SER A 1021 -36.25 -82.75 -42.83
N ASP A 1022 -35.07 -82.64 -42.23
CA ASP A 1022 -33.85 -83.27 -42.70
C ASP A 1022 -33.94 -84.79 -42.58
N ASN A 1023 -33.59 -85.44 -43.68
CA ASN A 1023 -33.68 -86.89 -43.83
C ASN A 1023 -32.46 -87.48 -44.52
N THR A 1024 -31.37 -86.73 -44.63
CA THR A 1024 -30.11 -87.17 -45.22
C THR A 1024 -28.98 -86.94 -44.22
N LEU A 1025 -28.12 -87.94 -44.05
CA LEU A 1025 -26.87 -87.83 -43.29
C LEU A 1025 -25.70 -87.83 -44.27
N SER A 1026 -25.00 -86.70 -44.32
CA SER A 1026 -23.83 -86.39 -45.12
C SER A 1026 -22.53 -86.40 -44.32
N ALA A 1027 -22.59 -86.54 -43.00
CA ALA A 1027 -21.47 -86.78 -42.11
C ALA A 1027 -20.92 -88.18 -42.29
N LYS A 1028 -19.61 -88.32 -42.13
CA LYS A 1028 -18.92 -89.60 -42.23
C LYS A 1028 -19.24 -90.48 -41.01
N LEU A 1029 -19.75 -91.67 -41.21
CA LEU A 1029 -19.89 -92.71 -40.18
C LEU A 1029 -18.61 -93.55 -40.11
N THR A 1030 -18.04 -93.71 -38.92
CA THR A 1030 -16.80 -94.47 -38.68
C THR A 1030 -16.85 -95.31 -37.39
N ALA A 1031 -15.76 -96.03 -37.08
CA ALA A 1031 -15.58 -96.91 -35.92
C ALA A 1031 -16.51 -98.13 -35.87
N ALA A 1032 -16.55 -98.86 -34.74
CA ALA A 1032 -17.07 -100.23 -34.67
C ALA A 1032 -18.47 -100.38 -34.02
N GLY A 1033 -19.11 -99.27 -33.60
CA GLY A 1033 -20.47 -99.29 -33.02
C GLY A 1033 -21.58 -99.56 -34.05
N ASN A 1034 -22.76 -99.97 -33.58
CA ASN A 1034 -23.90 -100.29 -34.43
C ASN A 1034 -24.75 -99.05 -34.77
N LEU A 1035 -25.46 -99.08 -35.89
CA LEU A 1035 -26.41 -98.03 -36.31
C LEU A 1035 -27.84 -98.59 -36.34
N ILE A 1036 -28.80 -97.88 -35.77
CA ILE A 1036 -30.23 -98.24 -35.81
C ILE A 1036 -30.98 -97.12 -36.52
N ILE A 1037 -31.76 -97.45 -37.54
CA ILE A 1037 -32.73 -96.51 -38.14
C ILE A 1037 -34.05 -96.64 -37.38
N GLY A 1038 -34.51 -95.54 -36.79
CA GLY A 1038 -35.68 -95.49 -35.91
C GLY A 1038 -36.98 -96.00 -36.55
N ALA A 1039 -37.85 -96.63 -35.76
CA ALA A 1039 -39.07 -97.30 -36.25
C ALA A 1039 -40.14 -96.36 -36.85
N ASN A 1040 -40.05 -95.07 -36.58
CA ASN A 1040 -41.02 -94.06 -37.01
C ASN A 1040 -40.50 -93.18 -38.16
N ASN A 1041 -39.37 -93.53 -38.78
CA ASN A 1041 -38.77 -92.74 -39.85
C ASN A 1041 -39.57 -92.85 -41.17
N GLY A 1042 -39.48 -91.79 -41.99
CA GLY A 1042 -39.87 -91.82 -43.40
C GLY A 1042 -38.76 -92.42 -44.28
N THR A 1043 -38.44 -91.78 -45.41
CA THR A 1043 -37.20 -92.09 -46.16
C THR A 1043 -36.02 -91.40 -45.51
N LEU A 1044 -34.92 -92.10 -45.23
CA LEU A 1044 -33.67 -91.58 -44.70
C LEU A 1044 -32.51 -91.98 -45.61
N THR A 1045 -31.60 -91.06 -45.93
CA THR A 1045 -30.47 -91.29 -46.85
C THR A 1045 -29.14 -91.19 -46.13
N LEU A 1046 -28.21 -92.12 -46.34
CA LEU A 1046 -26.80 -91.98 -45.98
C LEU A 1046 -26.01 -91.66 -47.24
N SER A 1047 -25.44 -90.45 -47.35
CA SER A 1047 -24.89 -89.95 -48.61
C SER A 1047 -23.37 -89.80 -48.63
N ASN A 1048 -22.68 -89.84 -47.48
CA ASN A 1048 -21.22 -89.66 -47.45
C ASN A 1048 -20.49 -90.87 -48.07
N SER A 1049 -19.73 -90.64 -49.15
CA SER A 1049 -18.98 -91.68 -49.85
C SER A 1049 -17.74 -92.18 -49.10
N ALA A 1050 -17.32 -91.52 -48.03
CA ALA A 1050 -16.16 -91.85 -47.21
C ALA A 1050 -16.50 -92.61 -45.91
N ASN A 1051 -17.74 -93.10 -45.77
CA ASN A 1051 -18.17 -93.93 -44.64
C ASN A 1051 -17.32 -95.20 -44.50
N ASP A 1052 -16.84 -95.51 -43.29
CA ASP A 1052 -15.95 -96.66 -43.00
C ASP A 1052 -16.26 -97.36 -41.66
N TYR A 1053 -17.45 -97.16 -41.08
CA TYR A 1053 -17.86 -97.87 -39.87
C TYR A 1053 -18.06 -99.38 -40.10
N THR A 1054 -17.76 -100.19 -39.09
CA THR A 1054 -17.74 -101.66 -39.19
C THR A 1054 -18.78 -102.36 -38.31
N GLY A 1055 -19.68 -101.61 -37.66
CA GLY A 1055 -20.79 -102.21 -36.89
C GLY A 1055 -21.97 -102.64 -37.75
N SER A 1056 -22.97 -103.26 -37.12
CA SER A 1056 -24.20 -103.69 -37.81
C SER A 1056 -25.21 -102.54 -37.96
N THR A 1057 -26.00 -102.57 -39.04
CA THR A 1057 -27.08 -101.60 -39.27
C THR A 1057 -28.44 -102.27 -39.22
N SER A 1058 -29.31 -101.82 -38.31
CA SER A 1058 -30.68 -102.32 -38.13
C SER A 1058 -31.71 -101.28 -38.57
N VAL A 1059 -32.52 -101.58 -39.57
CA VAL A 1059 -33.62 -100.70 -40.00
C VAL A 1059 -34.91 -101.15 -39.32
N ASN A 1060 -35.39 -100.38 -38.35
CA ASN A 1060 -36.57 -100.74 -37.56
C ASN A 1060 -37.88 -100.12 -38.10
N GLY A 1061 -37.81 -99.21 -39.08
CA GLY A 1061 -38.93 -98.60 -39.82
C GLY A 1061 -38.47 -97.52 -40.81
N GLY A 1062 -39.26 -97.24 -41.86
CA GLY A 1062 -38.90 -96.28 -42.93
C GLY A 1062 -38.02 -96.85 -44.07
N ILE A 1063 -37.84 -96.09 -45.17
CA ILE A 1063 -36.95 -96.46 -46.29
C ILE A 1063 -35.54 -95.96 -45.97
N LEU A 1064 -34.51 -96.82 -45.97
CA LEU A 1064 -33.11 -96.40 -45.91
C LEU A 1064 -32.50 -96.39 -47.33
N ASN A 1065 -32.16 -95.22 -47.83
CA ASN A 1065 -31.43 -95.03 -49.08
C ASN A 1065 -29.93 -94.91 -48.81
N LEU A 1066 -29.13 -95.59 -49.64
CA LEU A 1066 -27.67 -95.51 -49.62
C LEU A 1066 -27.25 -94.73 -50.86
N GLY A 1067 -26.84 -93.47 -50.68
CA GLY A 1067 -26.64 -92.52 -51.78
C GLY A 1067 -25.40 -92.81 -52.65
N GLU A 1068 -24.41 -93.51 -52.12
CA GLU A 1068 -23.12 -93.81 -52.78
C GLU A 1068 -22.64 -95.24 -52.40
N GLN A 1069 -21.71 -95.84 -53.17
CA GLN A 1069 -21.34 -97.28 -53.08
C GLN A 1069 -20.59 -97.74 -51.81
N GLN A 1070 -20.54 -96.95 -50.72
CA GLN A 1070 -19.84 -97.32 -49.47
C GLN A 1070 -20.65 -97.09 -48.18
N CYS A 1071 -21.99 -97.09 -48.24
CA CYS A 1071 -22.81 -96.67 -47.09
C CYS A 1071 -23.28 -97.79 -46.11
N ALA A 1072 -22.77 -99.03 -46.17
CA ALA A 1072 -23.24 -100.12 -45.30
C ALA A 1072 -22.10 -100.76 -44.48
N GLY A 1073 -22.26 -100.80 -43.15
CA GLY A 1073 -21.42 -101.57 -42.24
C GLY A 1073 -21.45 -103.07 -42.58
N SER A 1074 -20.58 -103.86 -41.94
CA SER A 1074 -20.28 -105.24 -42.35
C SER A 1074 -21.46 -106.22 -42.32
N ASP A 1075 -22.61 -105.84 -41.75
CA ASP A 1075 -23.88 -106.57 -41.81
C ASP A 1075 -25.10 -105.61 -41.77
N ILE A 1076 -25.99 -105.67 -42.78
CA ILE A 1076 -27.34 -105.06 -42.72
C ILE A 1076 -28.33 -106.11 -42.21
N GLY A 1077 -28.88 -105.89 -41.01
CA GLY A 1077 -29.93 -106.73 -40.42
C GLY A 1077 -31.30 -106.09 -40.57
N ILE A 1078 -32.20 -106.67 -41.36
CA ILE A 1078 -33.60 -106.23 -41.48
C ILE A 1078 -34.44 -106.94 -40.42
N LYS A 1079 -35.02 -106.21 -39.46
CA LYS A 1079 -36.07 -106.75 -38.56
C LYS A 1079 -37.45 -106.50 -39.18
N TYR A 1080 -38.09 -107.57 -39.65
CA TYR A 1080 -39.44 -107.52 -40.23
C TYR A 1080 -40.51 -107.16 -39.19
N GLY A 1081 -41.10 -105.97 -39.30
CA GLY A 1081 -42.34 -105.57 -38.62
C GLY A 1081 -43.37 -105.06 -39.62
N SER A 1082 -44.42 -105.86 -39.88
CA SER A 1082 -45.68 -105.60 -40.61
C SER A 1082 -45.65 -104.77 -41.92
N ARG A 1083 -45.89 -105.48 -43.04
CA ARG A 1083 -46.26 -105.05 -44.41
C ARG A 1083 -46.56 -103.55 -44.61
N ASN A 1084 -45.60 -102.83 -45.21
CA ASN A 1084 -45.79 -101.88 -46.31
C ASN A 1084 -44.50 -101.83 -47.15
N GLN A 1085 -44.63 -101.61 -48.46
CA GLN A 1085 -43.58 -101.77 -49.47
C GLN A 1085 -42.38 -100.84 -49.24
N TYR A 1086 -41.16 -101.40 -49.21
CA TYR A 1086 -39.90 -100.66 -49.28
C TYR A 1086 -39.29 -100.86 -50.68
N GLN A 1087 -39.25 -99.81 -51.51
CA GLN A 1087 -38.57 -99.82 -52.81
C GLN A 1087 -37.13 -99.31 -52.64
N TYR A 1088 -36.15 -100.12 -53.04
CA TYR A 1088 -34.78 -99.69 -53.33
C TYR A 1088 -34.76 -99.24 -54.80
N GLN A 1089 -34.51 -97.95 -55.09
CA GLN A 1089 -34.27 -97.48 -56.46
C GLN A 1089 -32.78 -97.22 -56.69
N TRP A 1090 -32.20 -98.00 -57.59
CA TRP A 1090 -30.87 -97.77 -58.17
C TRP A 1090 -31.04 -96.96 -59.47
N PRO A 1091 -30.24 -95.92 -59.75
CA PRO A 1091 -30.33 -95.22 -61.03
C PRO A 1091 -29.75 -96.11 -62.16
N GLN A 1092 -30.58 -96.49 -63.14
CA GLN A 1092 -30.13 -97.15 -64.38
C GLN A 1092 -29.79 -96.11 -65.46
N PRO A 1093 -28.70 -96.29 -66.24
CA PRO A 1093 -28.44 -95.52 -67.46
C PRO A 1093 -29.26 -96.05 -68.65
N ASP A 1094 -29.75 -95.14 -69.49
CA ASP A 1094 -30.57 -95.41 -70.67
C ASP A 1094 -29.87 -96.22 -71.76
N GLY A 1095 -30.66 -97.05 -72.47
CA GLY A 1095 -30.44 -97.35 -73.89
C GLY A 1095 -30.14 -98.81 -74.21
N GLY A 1096 -31.10 -99.49 -74.85
CA GLY A 1096 -31.04 -100.92 -75.16
C GLY A 1096 -30.17 -101.32 -76.37
N GLY A 1097 -30.04 -102.64 -76.57
CA GLY A 1097 -29.43 -103.21 -77.76
C GLY A 1097 -28.77 -104.56 -77.49
N THR A 1098 -29.31 -105.61 -78.08
CA THR A 1098 -28.83 -107.00 -78.01
C THR A 1098 -27.47 -107.22 -78.68
N ASP A 1099 -26.72 -108.16 -78.11
CA ASP A 1099 -25.76 -109.10 -78.73
C ASP A 1099 -24.25 -108.95 -78.39
N GLN A 1100 -23.72 -110.04 -77.81
CA GLN A 1100 -22.35 -110.60 -77.83
C GLN A 1100 -21.15 -110.01 -77.04
N ARG A 1101 -20.66 -110.92 -76.17
CA ARG A 1101 -19.27 -111.41 -76.01
C ARG A 1101 -18.19 -110.48 -75.38
N ARG A 1102 -17.87 -110.85 -74.11
CA ARG A 1102 -16.55 -111.01 -73.45
C ARG A 1102 -15.41 -110.02 -73.81
N TYR A 1103 -14.83 -109.35 -72.81
CA TYR A 1103 -13.67 -109.83 -72.03
C TYR A 1103 -13.35 -108.89 -70.86
N ARG A 1104 -12.72 -109.46 -69.81
CA ARG A 1104 -12.45 -108.89 -68.48
C ARG A 1104 -11.20 -108.03 -68.40
N ASN A 1105 -11.24 -107.00 -67.53
CA ASN A 1105 -10.27 -106.62 -66.47
C ASN A 1105 -10.73 -105.27 -65.89
N ALA A 1106 -10.42 -104.80 -64.68
CA ALA A 1106 -9.95 -105.31 -63.40
C ALA A 1106 -10.20 -104.14 -62.42
N GLY A 1107 -10.63 -104.41 -61.18
CA GLY A 1107 -10.61 -103.40 -60.11
C GLY A 1107 -11.95 -102.73 -59.73
N GLN A 1108 -12.96 -103.50 -59.34
CA GLN A 1108 -14.00 -103.04 -58.41
C GLN A 1108 -14.22 -104.15 -57.38
N ARG A 1109 -14.03 -103.86 -56.08
CA ARG A 1109 -14.41 -104.77 -55.00
C ARG A 1109 -15.92 -104.66 -54.82
N TRP A 1110 -16.60 -105.79 -54.95
CA TRP A 1110 -18.02 -105.92 -54.68
C TRP A 1110 -18.18 -106.44 -53.25
N CYS A 1111 -18.90 -105.72 -52.39
CA CYS A 1111 -19.28 -106.22 -51.07
C CYS A 1111 -20.41 -107.25 -51.23
N VAL A 1112 -20.05 -108.53 -51.27
CA VAL A 1112 -20.93 -109.66 -50.94
C VAL A 1112 -20.07 -110.70 -50.21
N ASP A 1113 -20.31 -110.95 -48.93
CA ASP A 1113 -20.01 -112.26 -48.32
C ASP A 1113 -21.34 -112.94 -48.01
N GLN A 1114 -21.57 -114.07 -48.68
CA GLN A 1114 -22.71 -114.95 -48.47
C GLN A 1114 -22.38 -115.93 -47.35
N ARG A 1115 -23.04 -115.82 -46.20
CA ARG A 1115 -23.22 -116.96 -45.29
C ARG A 1115 -24.65 -117.05 -44.77
N PHE A 1116 -25.50 -117.66 -45.60
CA PHE A 1116 -26.67 -118.39 -45.12
C PHE A 1116 -26.23 -119.76 -44.59
N ALA A 1117 -26.53 -120.06 -43.33
CA ALA A 1117 -26.56 -121.44 -42.85
C ALA A 1117 -27.90 -121.70 -42.14
N TYR A 1118 -28.67 -122.58 -42.77
CA TYR A 1118 -29.95 -123.09 -42.35
C TYR A 1118 -29.72 -124.25 -41.36
N GLN A 1119 -30.27 -124.21 -40.15
CA GLN A 1119 -30.44 -125.41 -39.32
C GLN A 1119 -31.76 -125.39 -38.54
N ARG A 1120 -32.65 -126.33 -38.90
CA ARG A 1120 -33.67 -126.93 -38.00
C ARG A 1120 -32.92 -127.85 -37.01
N GLN A 1121 -33.38 -128.16 -35.79
CA GLN A 1121 -34.68 -128.72 -35.41
C GLN A 1121 -34.80 -128.92 -33.86
N TYR A 1122 -36.04 -128.93 -33.35
CA TYR A 1122 -36.57 -129.39 -32.03
C TYR A 1122 -36.07 -128.67 -30.75
N SER A 1123 -36.88 -128.12 -29.83
CA SER A 1123 -38.31 -128.29 -29.46
C SER A 1123 -38.93 -126.95 -29.03
#